data_AF-A0A8H7XY05-F1
#
_entry.id   AF-A0A8H7XY05-F1
#
_cell.length_a   1.000
_cell.length_b   1.000
_cell.length_c   1.000
_cell.angle_alpha   90.00
_cell.angle_beta   90.00
_cell.angle_gamma   90.00
#
_symmetry.space_group_name_H-M   'P 1'
#
loop_
_entity.id
_entity.type
_entity.pdbx_description
1 polymer ?
#
loop_
_entity_poly.entity_id
_entity_poly.type
_entity_poly.pdbx_seq_one_letter_code
_entity_poly.pdbx_strand_id
1 'polypeptide(L)'
;MSQQTHIDWAQGSAFVQKGTIYVSPNCKRVVIIPPAEVDVTNPFEQKATRAEPRRRDLDLEGVKQPVRWHDQYGWIAFIPLAPSFVSLPFNFLCWSPKILRNKPHKSPATYEMEWHSVKEWRQLDENITLLCEKIRLWCRVPGTPPPSPKSFGYDLRYSSEADAQRSFEATRNAFILWMGYLSYLVAQSRREIYSKHIKHDPKSPVPAWHERLRAEHPDISEVWLDGLYHSNVFSFNARTPRVGMVYELSSTHATRPPIEWLLEHHVPVYYPWRMREEEIFLTHKIINLELRPPRDLLAATLTDLFKSMDVSLAAAFARKFFNKSHSTEGLTMKSLGDEYSTTLVYSILSNDFAHNSEALDQHMSQPYEELERKLQKRDEEQRQLAIDSANLPTLRMIELANENHKLLTSVHDDWDAYWAARVEERRQILAKETPEARQARLNRENNPSVVRSKVFVWKTLVSTEGASVYMREHIATSRNSTEEAKLRPHRKVYNGVTDEWDLCRDLEPPAELAGASAMLDQRNQAQTRPARGQHRRGRGVRPAKQPRQHPKPAPAEEEWEGVPWYDTIEPDPDAPVASTSALPPARNPSPPPLPPNNPPVIEVPTPSSSRDRPRRAPTTPPRPTLGRRLRSRSPTPPEVATRSRPRARRSPESESRVQQSPPAVVEDFEMEEPGPSVEDENADVEMTTDAPATDVVQPQPITPDNDMVRCLRQSYGYLPGTTTTPCAAADWDELVETFGFTELLTPEVALDAQQHIKQFYLACIEPTSTEMPAALSDLNTHSLTSLSRLLDLSQIHRPHENLFVFSEPRSEEHEWMLGVETAEIALYVCRLRLEHSWARIDSLTKMLLERGVPCRTLMGIEMSGRCSTVQEPYTPRSVRPSAYKFGVDDFEAYRLQCENIIKHQQHGRAALLRGGLVGRIASEYLSVDDGLAGPSKEIIQNRQGFIVPAGDTTWCYCDDQLTENELSIICGTYTLYTATKGQITVKSWFPPPNLWQVPPSMNGSQWVEWTPANEAWYRERVEDIRTRQAQPLTRVQWKSILRGTPPSRKLLAAASHRAQAFVNGHVPVVPTYRVRPGL
;
A
#
# COMPACT_ATOMS: atom_id res chain seq x y z
N MET A 1 -10.33 -19.54 -28.91
CA MET A 1 -10.37 -20.42 -27.72
C MET A 1 -10.08 -19.54 -26.53
N SER A 2 -11.11 -19.13 -25.79
CA SER A 2 -10.94 -18.57 -24.45
C SER A 2 -10.46 -19.68 -23.51
N GLN A 3 -9.67 -19.33 -22.50
CA GLN A 3 -9.52 -20.20 -21.34
C GLN A 3 -10.85 -20.16 -20.57
N GLN A 4 -11.35 -21.31 -20.13
CA GLN A 4 -12.60 -21.38 -19.37
C GLN A 4 -12.32 -20.94 -17.93
N THR A 5 -12.92 -19.83 -17.51
CA THR A 5 -12.68 -19.19 -16.21
C THR A 5 -13.40 -19.94 -15.09
N HIS A 6 -12.77 -21.01 -14.61
CA HIS A 6 -13.26 -21.85 -13.51
C HIS A 6 -13.62 -21.02 -12.26
N ILE A 7 -14.87 -21.13 -11.81
CA ILE A 7 -15.41 -20.35 -10.68
C ILE A 7 -15.13 -21.06 -9.34
N ASP A 8 -14.30 -20.46 -8.47
CA ASP A 8 -14.18 -20.89 -7.06
C ASP A 8 -15.33 -20.33 -6.22
N TRP A 9 -16.40 -21.10 -6.11
CA TRP A 9 -17.55 -20.80 -5.26
C TRP A 9 -17.21 -20.62 -3.77
N ALA A 10 -16.00 -20.96 -3.31
CA ALA A 10 -15.54 -20.60 -1.98
C ALA A 10 -15.39 -19.07 -1.77
N GLN A 11 -15.40 -18.26 -2.84
CA GLN A 11 -15.49 -16.79 -2.77
C GLN A 11 -16.88 -16.24 -3.15
N GLY A 12 -17.83 -17.10 -3.50
CA GLY A 12 -19.21 -16.73 -3.79
C GLY A 12 -20.06 -16.53 -2.54
N SER A 13 -21.27 -16.02 -2.75
CA SER A 13 -22.34 -15.90 -1.77
C SER A 13 -23.72 -15.99 -2.43
N ALA A 14 -24.75 -16.24 -1.64
CA ALA A 14 -26.12 -15.95 -2.02
C ALA A 14 -26.85 -15.32 -0.82
N PHE A 15 -27.87 -14.53 -1.11
CA PHE A 15 -28.73 -13.88 -0.12
C PHE A 15 -30.13 -13.67 -0.71
N VAL A 16 -31.13 -13.41 0.13
CA VAL A 16 -32.51 -13.14 -0.33
C VAL A 16 -32.90 -11.73 0.06
N GLN A 17 -33.22 -10.90 -0.93
CA GLN A 17 -33.64 -9.50 -0.75
C GLN A 17 -34.94 -9.27 -1.53
N LYS A 18 -35.95 -8.63 -0.90
CA LYS A 18 -37.31 -8.43 -1.43
C LYS A 18 -37.98 -9.71 -1.93
N GLY A 19 -37.62 -10.86 -1.34
CA GLY A 19 -38.06 -12.20 -1.73
C GLY A 19 -37.47 -12.74 -3.04
N THR A 20 -36.43 -12.12 -3.59
CA THR A 20 -35.63 -12.66 -4.71
C THR A 20 -34.30 -13.19 -4.19
N ILE A 21 -33.90 -14.41 -4.58
CA ILE A 21 -32.53 -14.88 -4.34
C ILE A 21 -31.59 -14.10 -5.27
N TYR A 22 -30.52 -13.52 -4.72
CA TYR A 22 -29.39 -13.02 -5.47
C TYR A 22 -28.15 -13.87 -5.20
N VAL A 23 -27.37 -14.10 -6.25
CA VAL A 23 -26.20 -14.97 -6.25
C VAL A 23 -25.00 -14.17 -6.74
N SER A 24 -23.86 -14.30 -6.06
CA SER A 24 -22.57 -13.82 -6.51
C SER A 24 -21.56 -14.97 -6.60
N PRO A 25 -20.87 -15.17 -7.74
CA PRO A 25 -19.87 -16.22 -7.88
C PRO A 25 -18.49 -15.80 -7.34
N ASN A 26 -18.26 -14.51 -7.09
CA ASN A 26 -16.95 -13.94 -6.80
C ASN A 26 -16.94 -12.88 -5.67
N CYS A 27 -18.01 -12.76 -4.88
CA CYS A 27 -18.04 -11.85 -3.75
C CYS A 27 -18.90 -12.35 -2.59
N LYS A 28 -18.50 -11.96 -1.37
CA LYS A 28 -19.23 -12.18 -0.09
C LYS A 28 -19.73 -10.91 0.59
N ARG A 29 -19.50 -9.73 -0.01
CA ARG A 29 -19.95 -8.45 0.55
C ARG A 29 -21.48 -8.42 0.62
N VAL A 30 -22.02 -8.07 1.78
CA VAL A 30 -23.46 -7.82 1.95
C VAL A 30 -23.79 -6.52 1.21
N VAL A 31 -24.80 -6.56 0.33
CA VAL A 31 -25.11 -5.45 -0.58
C VAL A 31 -26.60 -5.24 -0.74
N ILE A 32 -26.99 -4.04 -1.12
CA ILE A 32 -28.36 -3.68 -1.47
C ILE A 32 -28.45 -3.69 -3.00
N ILE A 33 -29.19 -4.63 -3.56
CA ILE A 33 -29.53 -4.61 -4.99
C ILE A 33 -30.62 -3.53 -5.21
N PRO A 34 -30.41 -2.54 -6.10
CA PRO A 34 -31.40 -1.51 -6.37
C PRO A 34 -32.68 -2.08 -7.02
N PRO A 35 -33.85 -1.43 -6.88
CA PRO A 35 -35.09 -1.88 -7.53
C PRO A 35 -34.96 -1.90 -9.06
N ALA A 36 -35.69 -2.78 -9.74
CA ALA A 36 -35.61 -2.93 -11.20
C ALA A 36 -36.26 -1.78 -11.98
N GLU A 37 -37.21 -1.09 -11.36
CA GLU A 37 -38.06 -0.04 -11.97
C GLU A 37 -37.50 1.38 -11.79
N VAL A 38 -36.31 1.54 -11.20
CA VAL A 38 -35.66 2.85 -11.12
C VAL A 38 -35.10 3.20 -12.49
N ASP A 39 -35.86 4.02 -13.21
CA ASP A 39 -35.44 4.65 -14.46
C ASP A 39 -34.10 5.38 -14.24
N VAL A 40 -33.16 5.24 -15.18
CA VAL A 40 -31.74 5.60 -14.93
C VAL A 40 -31.49 7.10 -15.12
N THR A 41 -32.12 7.88 -14.24
CA THR A 41 -31.74 9.26 -13.89
C THR A 41 -30.23 9.35 -13.64
N ASN A 42 -29.64 10.52 -13.89
CA ASN A 42 -28.20 10.69 -13.71
C ASN A 42 -27.86 10.51 -12.21
N PRO A 43 -26.98 9.57 -11.83
CA PRO A 43 -26.69 9.28 -10.41
C PRO A 43 -25.95 10.41 -9.69
N PHE A 44 -25.52 11.45 -10.43
CA PHE A 44 -24.93 12.69 -9.91
C PHE A 44 -25.87 13.90 -10.06
N GLU A 45 -27.16 13.66 -10.37
CA GLU A 45 -28.17 14.70 -10.55
C GLU A 45 -28.70 15.18 -9.19
N GLN A 46 -28.18 16.33 -8.75
CA GLN A 46 -28.57 16.95 -7.51
C GLN A 46 -30.06 17.32 -7.55
N LYS A 47 -30.88 16.62 -6.75
CA LYS A 47 -32.26 17.03 -6.44
C LYS A 47 -32.21 18.36 -5.69
N ALA A 48 -32.17 19.47 -6.45
CA ALA A 48 -32.03 20.82 -5.93
C ALA A 48 -33.23 21.20 -5.04
N THR A 49 -33.09 21.00 -3.73
CA THR A 49 -34.10 21.43 -2.77
C THR A 49 -34.18 22.96 -2.78
N ARG A 50 -35.40 23.50 -2.82
CA ARG A 50 -35.67 24.96 -2.92
C ARG A 50 -35.02 25.80 -1.79
N ALA A 51 -34.58 25.17 -0.71
CA ALA A 51 -33.95 25.83 0.43
C ALA A 51 -32.48 26.23 0.21
N GLU A 52 -31.66 25.40 -0.46
CA GLU A 52 -30.20 25.58 -0.47
C GLU A 52 -29.53 25.32 -1.83
N PRO A 53 -29.61 26.27 -2.79
CA PRO A 53 -29.04 26.13 -4.15
C PRO A 53 -27.50 26.28 -4.20
N ARG A 54 -26.78 25.78 -3.18
CA ARG A 54 -25.31 25.83 -3.07
C ARG A 54 -24.66 24.56 -2.53
N ARG A 55 -25.40 23.63 -1.90
CA ARG A 55 -24.83 22.34 -1.48
C ARG A 55 -24.42 21.54 -2.71
N ARG A 56 -23.16 21.08 -2.73
CA ARG A 56 -22.61 20.22 -3.80
C ARG A 56 -22.22 18.87 -3.21
N ASP A 57 -23.07 18.36 -2.34
CA ASP A 57 -22.82 17.16 -1.57
C ASP A 57 -22.84 15.96 -2.54
N LEU A 58 -21.86 15.06 -2.39
CA LEU A 58 -21.74 13.84 -3.19
C LEU A 58 -22.12 12.66 -2.31
N ASP A 59 -23.25 12.02 -2.61
CA ASP A 59 -23.67 10.76 -1.96
C ASP A 59 -22.78 9.61 -2.45
N LEU A 60 -21.66 9.39 -1.76
CA LEU A 60 -20.75 8.28 -2.04
C LEU A 60 -21.34 6.93 -1.56
N GLU A 61 -22.19 6.92 -0.53
CA GLU A 61 -22.77 5.70 0.03
C GLU A 61 -23.78 5.07 -0.93
N GLY A 62 -24.62 5.88 -1.59
CA GLY A 62 -25.47 5.44 -2.70
C GLY A 62 -24.68 4.87 -3.88
N VAL A 63 -23.44 5.34 -4.09
CA VAL A 63 -22.53 4.88 -5.15
C VAL A 63 -21.72 3.64 -4.74
N LYS A 64 -21.61 3.31 -3.45
CA LYS A 64 -20.97 2.06 -2.95
C LYS A 64 -21.78 0.78 -3.28
N GLN A 65 -23.03 0.88 -3.73
CA GLN A 65 -23.92 -0.27 -3.96
C GLN A 65 -23.94 -0.76 -5.43
N PRO A 66 -24.09 -2.07 -5.71
CA PRO A 66 -23.98 -2.62 -7.07
C PRO A 66 -25.01 -2.03 -8.04
N VAL A 67 -24.55 -1.59 -9.21
CA VAL A 67 -25.41 -0.96 -10.25
C VAL A 67 -25.85 -1.97 -11.32
N ARG A 68 -27.03 -1.78 -11.93
CA ARG A 68 -27.35 -2.44 -13.21
C ARG A 68 -26.53 -1.85 -14.34
N TRP A 69 -26.33 -2.62 -15.42
CA TRP A 69 -25.69 -2.08 -16.61
C TRP A 69 -26.51 -0.94 -17.24
N HIS A 70 -25.84 0.18 -17.49
CA HIS A 70 -26.37 1.27 -18.31
C HIS A 70 -25.23 1.87 -19.15
N ASP A 71 -25.49 2.20 -20.41
CA ASP A 71 -24.45 2.65 -21.35
C ASP A 71 -23.76 3.96 -20.94
N GLN A 72 -24.41 4.78 -20.08
CA GLN A 72 -23.82 6.01 -19.55
C GLN A 72 -23.10 5.81 -18.21
N TYR A 73 -23.55 4.88 -17.36
CA TYR A 73 -23.17 4.81 -15.93
C TYR A 73 -22.72 3.44 -15.43
N GLY A 74 -22.72 2.39 -16.26
CA GLY A 74 -22.24 1.05 -15.89
C GLY A 74 -20.76 0.98 -15.50
N TRP A 75 -20.02 2.07 -15.69
CA TRP A 75 -18.67 2.25 -15.16
C TRP A 75 -18.62 2.39 -13.63
N ILE A 76 -19.73 2.73 -12.96
CA ILE A 76 -19.81 2.81 -11.49
C ILE A 76 -19.41 1.48 -10.83
N ALA A 77 -19.73 0.34 -11.47
CA ALA A 77 -19.30 -0.99 -11.03
C ALA A 77 -17.78 -1.15 -10.86
N PHE A 78 -16.97 -0.29 -11.49
CA PHE A 78 -15.50 -0.29 -11.41
C PHE A 78 -14.94 0.59 -10.29
N ILE A 79 -15.75 1.39 -9.60
CA ILE A 79 -15.28 2.25 -8.50
C ILE A 79 -14.67 1.36 -7.39
N PRO A 80 -13.44 1.65 -6.91
CA PRO A 80 -12.86 0.94 -5.79
C PRO A 80 -13.56 1.33 -4.49
N LEU A 81 -13.92 0.33 -3.66
CA LEU A 81 -14.52 0.55 -2.35
C LEU A 81 -13.47 1.01 -1.32
N ALA A 82 -12.28 0.40 -1.38
CA ALA A 82 -11.09 0.80 -0.61
C ALA A 82 -10.02 1.41 -1.55
N PRO A 83 -10.08 2.72 -1.87
CA PRO A 83 -9.06 3.39 -2.68
C PRO A 83 -7.77 3.62 -1.87
N SER A 84 -6.62 3.20 -2.40
CA SER A 84 -5.32 3.68 -1.90
C SER A 84 -4.96 4.99 -2.59
N PHE A 85 -4.56 5.95 -1.77
CA PHE A 85 -3.99 7.24 -2.18
C PHE A 85 -2.50 7.34 -1.83
N VAL A 86 -1.79 6.25 -1.55
CA VAL A 86 -0.37 6.34 -1.13
C VAL A 86 0.57 6.52 -2.31
N SER A 87 0.31 5.85 -3.44
CA SER A 87 1.16 5.92 -4.63
C SER A 87 0.79 7.06 -5.58
N LEU A 88 1.76 7.50 -6.39
CA LEU A 88 1.52 8.37 -7.55
C LEU A 88 0.45 7.76 -8.48
N PRO A 89 -0.40 8.57 -9.14
CA PRO A 89 -0.47 10.03 -9.04
C PRO A 89 -1.33 10.54 -7.86
N PHE A 90 -1.84 9.65 -7.00
CA PHE A 90 -2.85 9.96 -5.99
C PHE A 90 -2.29 10.32 -4.60
N ASN A 91 -0.96 10.24 -4.40
CA ASN A 91 -0.23 10.60 -3.17
C ASN A 91 -0.66 11.94 -2.55
N PHE A 92 -1.06 12.92 -3.36
CA PHE A 92 -1.55 14.24 -2.93
C PHE A 92 -2.95 14.21 -2.26
N LEU A 93 -3.68 13.09 -2.35
CA LEU A 93 -4.99 12.86 -1.73
C LEU A 93 -4.91 12.02 -0.44
N CYS A 94 -3.71 11.53 -0.08
CA CYS A 94 -3.50 10.74 1.13
C CYS A 94 -3.89 11.54 2.38
N TRP A 95 -3.39 12.77 2.47
CA TRP A 95 -3.55 13.66 3.62
C TRP A 95 -4.64 14.71 3.40
N SER A 96 -5.28 15.15 4.49
CA SER A 96 -6.21 16.28 4.43
C SER A 96 -5.45 17.57 4.09
N PRO A 97 -5.88 18.35 3.07
CA PRO A 97 -5.14 19.52 2.62
C PRO A 97 -5.30 20.68 3.60
N LYS A 98 -4.18 21.34 3.91
CA LYS A 98 -4.11 22.41 4.91
C LYS A 98 -4.96 23.62 4.52
N ILE A 99 -5.88 24.01 5.41
CA ILE A 99 -6.74 25.18 5.24
C ILE A 99 -6.00 26.45 5.69
N LEU A 100 -5.98 27.46 4.84
CA LEU A 100 -5.43 28.79 5.10
C LEU A 100 -6.57 29.80 5.35
N ARG A 101 -6.43 30.58 6.43
CA ARG A 101 -7.39 31.62 6.81
C ARG A 101 -6.87 33.01 6.45
N ASN A 102 -7.34 33.55 5.33
CA ASN A 102 -7.10 34.93 4.94
C ASN A 102 -8.05 35.89 5.66
N LYS A 103 -7.57 37.08 6.04
CA LYS A 103 -8.42 38.18 6.56
C LYS A 103 -7.94 39.53 6.01
N PRO A 104 -8.44 39.96 4.84
CA PRO A 104 -8.11 41.27 4.28
C PRO A 104 -8.58 42.41 5.17
N HIS A 105 -7.89 43.55 5.13
CA HIS A 105 -8.23 44.70 5.97
C HIS A 105 -9.58 45.30 5.51
N LYS A 106 -10.60 45.21 6.39
CA LYS A 106 -12.03 45.57 6.16
C LYS A 106 -12.90 44.52 5.44
N SER A 107 -12.44 43.30 5.23
CA SER A 107 -13.26 42.19 4.69
C SER A 107 -13.59 41.14 5.77
N PRO A 108 -14.65 40.32 5.59
CA PRO A 108 -14.78 39.07 6.33
C PRO A 108 -13.55 38.17 6.10
N ALA A 109 -13.32 37.22 7.02
CA ALA A 109 -12.30 36.20 6.80
C ALA A 109 -12.76 35.22 5.72
N THR A 110 -11.82 34.72 4.92
CA THR A 110 -12.06 33.70 3.91
C THR A 110 -11.09 32.53 4.09
N TYR A 111 -11.60 31.32 3.92
CA TYR A 111 -10.85 30.08 4.02
C TYR A 111 -10.58 29.53 2.62
N GLU A 112 -9.35 29.11 2.36
CA GLU A 112 -8.90 28.52 1.10
C GLU A 112 -7.89 27.41 1.35
N MET A 113 -7.66 26.52 0.40
CA MET A 113 -6.60 25.51 0.49
C MET A 113 -5.22 26.15 0.27
N GLU A 114 -4.16 25.59 0.88
CA GLU A 114 -2.80 26.05 0.58
C GLU A 114 -2.46 25.90 -0.91
N TRP A 115 -1.87 26.95 -1.49
CA TRP A 115 -1.53 27.07 -2.91
C TRP A 115 -0.80 25.85 -3.49
N HIS A 116 0.11 25.23 -2.73
CA HIS A 116 0.83 24.04 -3.17
C HIS A 116 -0.13 22.87 -3.42
N SER A 117 -1.00 22.55 -2.46
CA SER A 117 -2.03 21.52 -2.60
C SER A 117 -3.06 21.87 -3.68
N VAL A 118 -3.46 23.15 -3.83
CA VAL A 118 -4.33 23.59 -4.93
C VAL A 118 -3.69 23.32 -6.29
N LYS A 119 -2.37 23.54 -6.43
CA LYS A 119 -1.63 23.27 -7.66
C LYS A 119 -1.55 21.76 -7.95
N GLU A 120 -1.25 20.96 -6.93
CA GLU A 120 -1.14 19.49 -7.04
C GLU A 120 -2.50 18.85 -7.40
N TRP A 121 -3.57 19.22 -6.68
CA TRP A 121 -4.93 18.75 -6.94
C TRP A 121 -5.42 19.22 -8.32
N ARG A 122 -5.09 20.45 -8.74
CA ARG A 122 -5.39 20.92 -10.10
C ARG A 122 -4.66 20.13 -11.18
N GLN A 123 -3.37 19.86 -11.00
CA GLN A 123 -2.60 19.07 -11.96
C GLN A 123 -3.12 17.61 -12.04
N LEU A 124 -3.62 17.06 -10.92
CA LEU A 124 -4.27 15.74 -10.90
C LEU A 124 -5.62 15.75 -11.63
N ASP A 125 -6.46 16.75 -11.37
CA ASP A 125 -7.76 16.96 -12.04
C ASP A 125 -7.60 17.14 -13.55
N GLU A 126 -6.73 18.06 -13.97
CA GLU A 126 -6.44 18.35 -15.38
C GLU A 126 -5.89 17.11 -16.11
N ASN A 127 -4.92 16.40 -15.52
CA ASN A 127 -4.34 15.20 -16.15
C ASN A 127 -5.34 14.02 -16.22
N ILE A 128 -6.11 13.74 -15.16
CA ILE A 128 -7.08 12.63 -15.15
C ILE A 128 -8.27 12.91 -16.06
N THR A 129 -8.83 14.12 -16.00
CA THR A 129 -9.95 14.53 -16.85
C THR A 129 -9.56 14.45 -18.34
N LEU A 130 -8.38 14.98 -18.69
CA LEU A 130 -7.80 14.88 -20.03
C LEU A 130 -7.60 13.42 -20.47
N LEU A 131 -6.98 12.58 -19.62
CA LEU A 131 -6.72 11.18 -19.94
C LEU A 131 -8.01 10.40 -20.22
N CYS A 132 -9.01 10.54 -19.34
CA CYS A 132 -10.31 9.91 -19.50
C CYS A 132 -11.02 10.38 -20.78
N GLU A 133 -11.06 11.69 -21.06
CA GLU A 133 -11.63 12.23 -22.29
C GLU A 133 -10.93 11.64 -23.53
N LYS A 134 -9.60 11.64 -23.54
CA LYS A 134 -8.79 11.12 -24.65
C LYS A 134 -9.03 9.63 -24.90
N ILE A 135 -8.98 8.77 -23.86
CA ILE A 135 -9.25 7.33 -24.01
C ILE A 135 -10.68 7.11 -24.55
N ARG A 136 -11.67 7.78 -23.95
CA ARG A 136 -13.09 7.70 -24.35
C ARG A 136 -13.27 8.06 -25.82
N LEU A 137 -12.71 9.19 -26.28
CA LEU A 137 -12.81 9.66 -27.67
C LEU A 137 -12.04 8.76 -28.66
N TRP A 138 -10.84 8.31 -28.31
CA TRP A 138 -10.02 7.49 -29.20
C TRP A 138 -10.56 6.06 -29.38
N CYS A 139 -11.00 5.42 -28.28
CA CYS A 139 -11.58 4.07 -28.31
C CYS A 139 -13.09 4.06 -28.62
N ARG A 140 -13.76 5.21 -28.59
CA ARG A 140 -15.23 5.36 -28.73
C ARG A 140 -16.01 4.56 -27.68
N VAL A 141 -15.54 4.58 -26.43
CA VAL A 141 -16.20 3.88 -25.32
C VAL A 141 -17.44 4.67 -24.87
N PRO A 142 -18.63 4.05 -24.76
CA PRO A 142 -19.80 4.72 -24.21
C PRO A 142 -19.62 4.97 -22.70
N GLY A 143 -20.25 6.04 -22.23
CA GLY A 143 -20.17 6.48 -20.83
C GLY A 143 -20.24 7.99 -20.72
N THR A 144 -20.96 8.49 -19.71
CA THR A 144 -20.94 9.89 -19.27
C THR A 144 -19.89 10.00 -18.16
N PRO A 145 -18.91 10.93 -18.23
CA PRO A 145 -17.91 11.08 -17.18
C PRO A 145 -18.54 11.56 -15.87
N PRO A 146 -17.92 11.27 -14.70
CA PRO A 146 -18.31 11.90 -13.44
C PRO A 146 -18.14 13.43 -13.48
N PRO A 147 -18.74 14.17 -12.53
CA PRO A 147 -18.44 15.59 -12.36
C PRO A 147 -16.93 15.81 -12.10
N SER A 148 -16.30 16.80 -12.74
CA SER A 148 -14.88 17.13 -12.50
C SER A 148 -14.64 17.46 -11.01
N PRO A 149 -13.52 17.05 -10.40
CA PRO A 149 -13.18 17.36 -9.01
C PRO A 149 -13.26 18.87 -8.68
N LYS A 150 -12.94 19.74 -9.64
CA LYS A 150 -13.07 21.20 -9.54
C LYS A 150 -14.50 21.70 -9.41
N SER A 151 -15.50 20.94 -9.88
CA SER A 151 -16.91 21.29 -9.66
C SER A 151 -17.31 21.23 -8.18
N PHE A 152 -16.54 20.56 -7.32
CA PHE A 152 -16.73 20.54 -5.87
C PHE A 152 -16.00 21.69 -5.14
N GLY A 153 -15.04 22.36 -5.79
CA GLY A 153 -14.60 23.71 -5.41
C GLY A 153 -13.27 23.87 -4.66
N TYR A 154 -12.37 22.89 -4.70
CA TYR A 154 -11.06 22.98 -4.01
C TYR A 154 -10.22 24.23 -4.30
N ASP A 155 -10.44 24.92 -5.43
CA ASP A 155 -9.75 26.17 -5.78
C ASP A 155 -10.58 27.45 -5.52
N LEU A 156 -11.64 27.36 -4.72
CA LEU A 156 -12.50 28.46 -4.30
C LEU A 156 -12.17 29.00 -2.90
N ARG A 157 -12.83 30.11 -2.54
CA ARG A 157 -12.75 30.79 -1.24
C ARG A 157 -14.07 30.70 -0.51
N TYR A 158 -14.02 30.27 0.74
CA TYR A 158 -15.18 29.97 1.57
C TYR A 158 -15.34 30.97 2.72
N SER A 159 -16.59 31.23 3.13
CA SER A 159 -16.92 32.06 4.30
C SER A 159 -16.72 31.33 5.63
N SER A 160 -16.76 29.99 5.63
CA SER A 160 -16.56 29.14 6.79
C SER A 160 -15.44 28.12 6.54
N GLU A 161 -14.80 27.69 7.63
CA GLU A 161 -13.77 26.66 7.66
C GLU A 161 -14.38 25.27 7.36
N ALA A 162 -15.57 25.00 7.90
CA ALA A 162 -16.35 23.78 7.66
C ALA A 162 -16.93 23.69 6.22
N ASP A 163 -17.09 24.83 5.53
CA ASP A 163 -17.49 24.81 4.11
C ASP A 163 -16.30 24.47 3.20
N ALA A 164 -15.11 24.96 3.55
CA ALA A 164 -13.86 24.61 2.89
C ALA A 164 -13.54 23.12 3.09
N GLN A 165 -13.59 22.62 4.33
CA GLN A 165 -13.35 21.21 4.65
C GLN A 165 -14.29 20.29 3.85
N ARG A 166 -15.61 20.51 3.92
CA ARG A 166 -16.60 19.70 3.18
C ARG A 166 -16.39 19.76 1.66
N SER A 167 -15.97 20.92 1.12
CA SER A 167 -15.59 21.03 -0.30
C SER A 167 -14.38 20.15 -0.64
N PHE A 168 -13.34 20.17 0.21
CA PHE A 168 -12.10 19.42 -0.05
C PHE A 168 -12.32 17.91 0.10
N GLU A 169 -13.15 17.49 1.05
CA GLU A 169 -13.63 16.11 1.22
C GLU A 169 -14.47 15.66 0.02
N ALA A 170 -15.43 16.48 -0.44
CA ALA A 170 -16.23 16.18 -1.63
C ALA A 170 -15.37 16.10 -2.91
N THR A 171 -14.36 16.97 -3.07
CA THR A 171 -13.35 16.85 -4.15
C THR A 171 -12.54 15.55 -4.04
N ARG A 172 -12.06 15.20 -2.84
CA ARG A 172 -11.32 13.94 -2.61
C ARG A 172 -12.16 12.72 -2.98
N ASN A 173 -13.45 12.73 -2.61
CA ASN A 173 -14.40 11.68 -2.95
C ASN A 173 -14.72 11.66 -4.45
N ALA A 174 -14.78 12.81 -5.12
CA ALA A 174 -14.92 12.88 -6.58
C ALA A 174 -13.77 12.18 -7.31
N PHE A 175 -12.52 12.31 -6.84
CA PHE A 175 -11.39 11.57 -7.43
C PHE A 175 -11.58 10.05 -7.38
N ILE A 176 -12.28 9.49 -6.37
CA ILE A 176 -12.61 8.05 -6.30
C ILE A 176 -13.52 7.64 -7.47
N LEU A 177 -14.49 8.49 -7.85
CA LEU A 177 -15.32 8.28 -9.04
C LEU A 177 -14.46 8.24 -10.32
N TRP A 178 -13.50 9.17 -10.43
CA TRP A 178 -12.60 9.23 -11.57
C TRP A 178 -11.62 8.04 -11.63
N MET A 179 -11.20 7.48 -10.49
CA MET A 179 -10.46 6.21 -10.45
C MET A 179 -11.30 5.07 -11.05
N GLY A 180 -12.57 4.96 -10.67
CA GLY A 180 -13.49 3.96 -11.24
C GLY A 180 -13.75 4.17 -12.74
N TYR A 181 -13.99 5.42 -13.16
CA TYR A 181 -14.19 5.76 -14.57
C TYR A 181 -12.95 5.45 -15.42
N LEU A 182 -11.76 5.76 -14.93
CA LEU A 182 -10.50 5.44 -15.60
C LEU A 182 -10.24 3.93 -15.63
N SER A 183 -10.51 3.18 -14.55
CA SER A 183 -10.47 1.71 -14.56
C SER A 183 -11.36 1.12 -15.65
N TYR A 184 -12.61 1.57 -15.74
CA TYR A 184 -13.55 1.15 -16.78
C TYR A 184 -13.04 1.47 -18.19
N LEU A 185 -12.59 2.70 -18.44
CA LEU A 185 -12.07 3.11 -19.75
C LEU A 185 -10.82 2.31 -20.15
N VAL A 186 -9.91 2.06 -19.21
CA VAL A 186 -8.71 1.25 -19.41
C VAL A 186 -9.07 -0.20 -19.73
N ALA A 187 -9.96 -0.82 -18.96
CA ALA A 187 -10.40 -2.20 -19.21
C ALA A 187 -11.12 -2.31 -20.58
N GLN A 188 -12.06 -1.42 -20.86
CA GLN A 188 -12.78 -1.36 -22.14
C GLN A 188 -11.81 -1.14 -23.32
N SER A 189 -10.77 -0.30 -23.18
CA SER A 189 -9.80 -0.03 -24.26
C SER A 189 -9.03 -1.27 -24.75
N ARG A 190 -8.97 -2.33 -23.93
CA ARG A 190 -8.34 -3.62 -24.27
C ARG A 190 -9.27 -4.57 -25.05
N ARG A 191 -10.60 -4.39 -25.00
CA ARG A 191 -11.55 -5.24 -25.75
C ARG A 191 -11.45 -4.93 -27.25
N GLU A 192 -11.43 -5.99 -28.08
CA GLU A 192 -11.29 -5.91 -29.54
C GLU A 192 -12.29 -4.95 -30.21
N ILE A 193 -13.52 -4.88 -29.67
CA ILE A 193 -14.57 -3.99 -30.18
C ILE A 193 -14.21 -2.49 -30.11
N TYR A 194 -13.32 -2.09 -29.20
CA TYR A 194 -12.87 -0.70 -28.99
C TYR A 194 -11.41 -0.47 -29.39
N SER A 195 -10.52 -1.45 -29.15
CA SER A 195 -9.08 -1.32 -29.41
C SER A 195 -8.78 -1.06 -30.90
N LYS A 196 -9.59 -1.63 -31.80
CA LYS A 196 -9.54 -1.42 -33.27
C LYS A 196 -9.62 0.04 -33.74
N HIS A 197 -10.03 0.97 -32.88
CA HIS A 197 -10.11 2.40 -33.19
C HIS A 197 -8.80 3.17 -32.93
N ILE A 198 -7.81 2.56 -32.27
CA ILE A 198 -6.47 3.12 -32.07
C ILE A 198 -5.44 2.28 -32.84
N LYS A 199 -4.52 2.93 -33.56
CA LYS A 199 -3.36 2.24 -34.13
C LYS A 199 -2.39 1.88 -33.01
N HIS A 200 -2.01 0.60 -32.93
CA HIS A 200 -1.15 0.04 -31.90
C HIS A 200 -0.20 -0.97 -32.55
N ASP A 201 1.02 -1.11 -32.07
CA ASP A 201 1.85 -2.29 -32.39
C ASP A 201 1.42 -3.44 -31.45
N PRO A 202 0.91 -4.58 -31.95
CA PRO A 202 0.55 -5.73 -31.12
C PRO A 202 1.72 -6.34 -30.33
N LYS A 203 2.95 -5.85 -30.52
CA LYS A 203 4.17 -6.23 -29.78
C LYS A 203 4.66 -5.16 -28.80
N SER A 204 3.95 -4.04 -28.65
CA SER A 204 4.30 -3.02 -27.65
C SER A 204 3.84 -3.46 -26.24
N PRO A 205 4.68 -3.32 -25.20
CA PRO A 205 4.31 -3.70 -23.84
C PRO A 205 3.36 -2.71 -23.15
N VAL A 206 3.09 -1.54 -23.75
CA VAL A 206 2.20 -0.50 -23.20
C VAL A 206 0.95 -0.34 -24.07
N PRO A 207 -0.27 -0.30 -23.49
CA PRO A 207 -1.52 -0.05 -24.20
C PRO A 207 -1.49 1.11 -25.21
N ALA A 208 -2.21 0.93 -26.32
CA ALA A 208 -2.32 1.88 -27.43
C ALA A 208 -2.58 3.35 -27.03
N TRP A 209 -3.44 3.57 -26.04
CA TRP A 209 -3.76 4.91 -25.55
C TRP A 209 -2.55 5.59 -24.87
N HIS A 210 -1.66 4.82 -24.24
CA HIS A 210 -0.47 5.36 -23.56
C HIS A 210 0.59 5.79 -24.58
N GLU A 211 0.83 4.98 -25.61
CA GLU A 211 1.73 5.34 -26.71
C GLU A 211 1.25 6.64 -27.38
N ARG A 212 -0.06 6.75 -27.57
CA ARG A 212 -0.70 7.92 -28.19
C ARG A 212 -0.70 9.15 -27.28
N LEU A 213 -0.95 8.99 -25.97
CA LEU A 213 -0.90 10.10 -25.01
C LEU A 213 0.51 10.69 -24.93
N ARG A 214 1.53 9.84 -24.79
CA ARG A 214 2.96 10.23 -24.82
C ARG A 214 3.32 11.02 -26.09
N ALA A 215 2.65 10.75 -27.22
CA ALA A 215 2.88 11.42 -28.50
C ALA A 215 2.05 12.71 -28.70
N GLU A 216 0.85 12.81 -28.12
CA GLU A 216 0.01 14.02 -28.20
C GLU A 216 0.30 15.03 -27.06
N HIS A 217 0.78 14.56 -25.90
CA HIS A 217 0.97 15.32 -24.64
C HIS A 217 2.32 14.97 -23.97
N PRO A 218 3.46 15.48 -24.49
CA PRO A 218 4.80 15.22 -23.94
C PRO A 218 5.09 16.00 -22.63
N ASP A 219 4.15 16.81 -22.18
CA ASP A 219 4.12 17.55 -20.91
C ASP A 219 3.63 16.70 -19.73
N ILE A 220 2.93 15.59 -19.97
CA ILE A 220 2.57 14.60 -18.95
C ILE A 220 3.81 13.75 -18.62
N SER A 221 4.24 13.79 -17.35
CA SER A 221 5.43 13.07 -16.91
C SER A 221 5.27 11.55 -17.00
N GLU A 222 6.31 10.86 -17.50
CA GLU A 222 6.41 9.40 -17.52
C GLU A 222 6.23 8.78 -16.13
N VAL A 223 6.68 9.49 -15.08
CA VAL A 223 6.50 9.11 -13.66
C VAL A 223 5.04 9.09 -13.24
N TRP A 224 4.23 10.04 -13.72
CA TRP A 224 2.80 10.13 -13.44
C TRP A 224 2.05 8.96 -14.11
N LEU A 225 2.50 8.56 -15.30
CA LEU A 225 1.94 7.44 -16.05
C LEU A 225 2.33 6.07 -15.48
N ASP A 226 3.60 5.88 -15.06
CA ASP A 226 4.01 4.70 -14.27
C ASP A 226 3.15 4.57 -13.01
N GLY A 227 2.93 5.68 -12.28
CA GLY A 227 2.10 5.70 -11.07
C GLY A 227 0.71 5.11 -11.29
N LEU A 228 0.04 5.47 -12.39
CA LEU A 228 -1.26 4.91 -12.74
C LEU A 228 -1.24 3.38 -12.82
N TYR A 229 -0.23 2.77 -13.46
CA TYR A 229 -0.10 1.30 -13.57
C TYR A 229 0.08 0.59 -12.21
N HIS A 230 0.61 1.30 -11.21
CA HIS A 230 0.81 0.79 -9.84
C HIS A 230 -0.30 1.21 -8.85
N SER A 231 -1.32 1.93 -9.33
CA SER A 231 -2.48 2.35 -8.53
C SER A 231 -3.67 1.38 -8.64
N ASN A 232 -4.68 1.52 -7.75
CA ASN A 232 -5.91 0.74 -7.84
C ASN A 232 -6.67 0.92 -9.18
N VAL A 233 -6.36 1.96 -9.96
CA VAL A 233 -6.95 2.17 -11.29
C VAL A 233 -6.63 1.00 -12.24
N PHE A 234 -5.45 0.40 -12.13
CA PHE A 234 -4.99 -0.71 -12.97
C PHE A 234 -4.97 -2.06 -12.25
N SER A 235 -5.25 -2.09 -10.95
CA SER A 235 -5.30 -3.28 -10.12
C SER A 235 -6.63 -4.04 -10.29
N PHE A 236 -6.69 -4.96 -11.24
CA PHE A 236 -7.82 -5.85 -11.47
C PHE A 236 -7.60 -7.19 -10.74
N ASN A 237 -7.63 -7.14 -9.40
CA ASN A 237 -7.42 -8.30 -8.54
C ASN A 237 -8.26 -8.21 -7.25
N ALA A 238 -8.33 -9.31 -6.49
CA ALA A 238 -9.12 -9.38 -5.26
C ALA A 238 -8.65 -8.42 -4.13
N ARG A 239 -7.40 -7.91 -4.18
CA ARG A 239 -6.90 -6.90 -3.22
C ARG A 239 -7.54 -5.51 -3.45
N THR A 240 -8.18 -5.27 -4.60
CA THR A 240 -8.92 -4.04 -4.92
C THR A 240 -10.42 -4.33 -5.05
N PRO A 241 -11.19 -4.37 -3.94
CA PRO A 241 -12.63 -4.59 -3.99
C PRO A 241 -13.32 -3.43 -4.71
N ARG A 242 -14.29 -3.74 -5.58
CA ARG A 242 -15.03 -2.76 -6.40
C ARG A 242 -16.54 -2.84 -6.13
N VAL A 243 -17.27 -1.78 -6.47
CA VAL A 243 -18.73 -1.68 -6.28
C VAL A 243 -19.49 -2.88 -6.85
N GLY A 244 -19.12 -3.31 -8.06
CA GLY A 244 -19.74 -4.46 -8.71
C GLY A 244 -20.99 -4.15 -9.53
N MET A 245 -21.47 -5.15 -10.25
CA MET A 245 -22.60 -5.04 -11.18
C MET A 245 -23.70 -6.07 -10.92
N VAL A 246 -24.93 -5.58 -10.95
CA VAL A 246 -26.15 -6.39 -11.08
C VAL A 246 -26.29 -6.83 -12.54
N TYR A 247 -26.18 -8.13 -12.78
CA TYR A 247 -26.21 -8.75 -14.10
C TYR A 247 -27.47 -9.60 -14.27
N GLU A 248 -28.15 -9.51 -15.40
CA GLU A 248 -29.33 -10.33 -15.68
C GLU A 248 -29.01 -11.33 -16.79
N LEU A 249 -28.88 -12.62 -16.42
CA LEU A 249 -28.41 -13.69 -17.30
C LEU A 249 -29.27 -13.86 -18.56
N SER A 250 -30.57 -13.61 -18.45
CA SER A 250 -31.56 -13.76 -19.53
C SER A 250 -31.74 -12.51 -20.41
N SER A 251 -30.94 -11.45 -20.21
CA SER A 251 -30.96 -10.20 -20.98
C SER A 251 -29.78 -10.08 -21.95
N THR A 252 -30.01 -9.57 -23.16
CA THR A 252 -28.96 -9.30 -24.16
C THR A 252 -28.78 -7.79 -24.38
N HIS A 253 -27.55 -7.31 -24.17
CA HIS A 253 -27.17 -5.92 -24.40
C HIS A 253 -25.91 -5.88 -25.27
N ALA A 254 -25.89 -5.06 -26.33
CA ALA A 254 -24.79 -5.05 -27.30
C ALA A 254 -23.47 -4.45 -26.77
N THR A 255 -23.57 -3.63 -25.72
CA THR A 255 -22.50 -2.82 -25.11
C THR A 255 -21.94 -3.45 -23.83
N ARG A 256 -22.83 -4.08 -23.03
CA ARG A 256 -22.49 -4.73 -21.76
C ARG A 256 -21.35 -5.74 -21.96
N PRO A 257 -20.32 -5.74 -21.10
CA PRO A 257 -19.34 -6.81 -21.10
C PRO A 257 -20.00 -8.16 -20.77
N PRO A 258 -19.49 -9.28 -21.32
CA PRO A 258 -19.94 -10.61 -20.90
C PRO A 258 -19.57 -10.86 -19.44
N ILE A 259 -20.27 -11.76 -18.76
CA ILE A 259 -20.10 -12.00 -17.33
C ILE A 259 -18.69 -12.49 -17.00
N GLU A 260 -18.13 -13.37 -17.82
CA GLU A 260 -16.79 -13.93 -17.69
C GLU A 260 -15.73 -12.83 -17.62
N TRP A 261 -15.82 -11.80 -18.48
CA TRP A 261 -14.89 -10.68 -18.53
C TRP A 261 -14.94 -9.80 -17.27
N LEU A 262 -16.09 -9.74 -16.57
CA LEU A 262 -16.20 -9.05 -15.28
C LEU A 262 -15.46 -9.84 -14.18
N LEU A 263 -15.59 -11.17 -14.21
CA LEU A 263 -14.88 -12.07 -13.29
C LEU A 263 -13.36 -12.00 -13.54
N GLU A 264 -12.90 -12.03 -14.80
CA GLU A 264 -11.50 -11.80 -15.21
C GLU A 264 -10.92 -10.49 -14.66
N HIS A 265 -11.74 -9.44 -14.55
CA HIS A 265 -11.33 -8.12 -14.05
C HIS A 265 -11.60 -7.92 -12.54
N HIS A 266 -11.96 -8.99 -11.82
CA HIS A 266 -12.31 -8.97 -10.39
C HIS A 266 -13.39 -7.93 -10.02
N VAL A 267 -14.32 -7.66 -10.93
CA VAL A 267 -15.53 -6.87 -10.64
C VAL A 267 -16.56 -7.81 -10.01
N PRO A 268 -17.08 -7.54 -8.80
CA PRO A 268 -18.14 -8.35 -8.21
C PRO A 268 -19.37 -8.40 -9.10
N VAL A 269 -19.92 -9.60 -9.33
CA VAL A 269 -21.15 -9.78 -10.10
C VAL A 269 -22.24 -10.32 -9.19
N TYR A 270 -23.45 -9.79 -9.34
CA TYR A 270 -24.64 -10.23 -8.62
C TYR A 270 -25.76 -10.49 -9.64
N TYR A 271 -26.34 -11.69 -9.69
CA TYR A 271 -27.47 -12.00 -10.57
C TYR A 271 -28.65 -12.60 -9.79
N PRO A 272 -29.90 -12.33 -10.22
CA PRO A 272 -31.06 -12.96 -9.61
C PRO A 272 -31.08 -14.46 -9.95
N TRP A 273 -31.39 -15.30 -8.96
CA TRP A 273 -31.79 -16.69 -9.16
C TRP A 273 -33.30 -16.77 -8.96
N ARG A 274 -34.03 -17.02 -10.05
CA ARG A 274 -35.49 -17.15 -10.10
C ARG A 274 -35.84 -18.44 -10.85
N MET A 275 -37.12 -18.82 -10.84
CA MET A 275 -37.66 -19.90 -11.68
C MET A 275 -37.20 -19.83 -13.14
N ARG A 276 -37.16 -18.63 -13.76
CA ARG A 276 -36.71 -18.46 -15.15
C ARG A 276 -35.24 -18.84 -15.35
N GLU A 277 -34.35 -18.37 -14.48
CA GLU A 277 -32.93 -18.70 -14.54
C GLU A 277 -32.68 -20.19 -14.22
N GLU A 278 -33.40 -20.77 -13.25
CA GLU A 278 -33.38 -22.21 -12.96
C GLU A 278 -33.84 -23.05 -14.17
N GLU A 279 -34.98 -22.70 -14.79
CA GLU A 279 -35.48 -23.32 -16.03
C GLU A 279 -34.45 -23.23 -17.17
N ILE A 280 -33.75 -22.10 -17.29
CA ILE A 280 -32.68 -21.91 -18.28
C ILE A 280 -31.53 -22.91 -18.04
N PHE A 281 -31.05 -23.08 -16.80
CA PHE A 281 -30.01 -24.07 -16.48
C PHE A 281 -30.48 -25.53 -16.60
N LEU A 282 -31.78 -25.80 -16.44
CA LEU A 282 -32.36 -27.13 -16.66
C LEU A 282 -32.55 -27.48 -18.15
N THR A 283 -32.69 -26.47 -19.02
CA THR A 283 -33.03 -26.67 -20.45
C THR A 283 -31.91 -26.37 -21.44
N HIS A 284 -30.99 -25.43 -21.15
CA HIS A 284 -29.99 -24.93 -22.09
C HIS A 284 -28.57 -25.44 -21.80
N LYS A 285 -28.00 -26.21 -22.73
CA LYS A 285 -26.59 -26.68 -22.69
C LYS A 285 -25.53 -25.60 -23.06
N ILE A 286 -25.91 -24.32 -23.12
CA ILE A 286 -25.11 -23.26 -23.77
C ILE A 286 -24.56 -22.23 -22.77
N ILE A 287 -25.21 -22.05 -21.62
CA ILE A 287 -24.68 -21.19 -20.53
C ILE A 287 -23.68 -22.00 -19.72
N ASN A 288 -22.58 -21.37 -19.28
CA ASN A 288 -21.55 -22.05 -18.51
C ASN A 288 -22.14 -22.63 -17.22
N LEU A 289 -22.13 -23.97 -17.10
CA LEU A 289 -22.70 -24.70 -15.95
C LEU A 289 -22.05 -24.31 -14.61
N GLU A 290 -20.83 -23.77 -14.64
CA GLU A 290 -20.12 -23.23 -13.47
C GLU A 290 -20.86 -22.04 -12.82
N LEU A 291 -21.73 -21.34 -13.56
CA LEU A 291 -22.60 -20.27 -13.05
C LEU A 291 -23.87 -20.80 -12.35
N ARG A 292 -24.09 -22.12 -12.28
CA ARG A 292 -25.12 -22.68 -11.40
C ARG A 292 -24.60 -22.64 -9.95
N PRO A 293 -25.29 -21.97 -9.00
CA PRO A 293 -24.87 -21.97 -7.60
C PRO A 293 -24.90 -23.40 -7.01
N PRO A 294 -23.94 -23.76 -6.13
CA PRO A 294 -23.96 -25.02 -5.42
C PRO A 294 -25.25 -25.19 -4.59
N ARG A 295 -25.74 -26.45 -4.49
CA ARG A 295 -26.91 -26.78 -3.65
C ARG A 295 -26.73 -26.27 -2.23
N ASP A 296 -25.57 -26.51 -1.65
CA ASP A 296 -25.30 -26.25 -0.24
C ASP A 296 -25.23 -24.74 0.05
N LEU A 297 -24.82 -23.92 -0.93
CA LEU A 297 -24.85 -22.46 -0.85
C LEU A 297 -26.29 -21.94 -0.81
N LEU A 298 -27.16 -22.42 -1.71
CA LEU A 298 -28.58 -22.06 -1.70
C LEU A 298 -29.31 -22.62 -0.48
N ALA A 299 -28.99 -23.83 -0.04
CA ALA A 299 -29.54 -24.43 1.17
C ALA A 299 -29.19 -23.58 2.39
N ALA A 300 -27.89 -23.33 2.65
CA ALA A 300 -27.47 -22.48 3.76
C ALA A 300 -28.06 -21.06 3.71
N THR A 301 -28.28 -20.50 2.51
CA THR A 301 -28.93 -19.19 2.32
C THR A 301 -30.41 -19.21 2.69
N LEU A 302 -31.14 -20.26 2.29
CA LEU A 302 -32.56 -20.43 2.63
C LEU A 302 -32.71 -20.78 4.12
N THR A 303 -31.91 -21.70 4.65
CA THR A 303 -31.88 -22.00 6.09
C THR A 303 -31.45 -20.79 6.93
N ASP A 304 -30.62 -19.86 6.44
CA ASP A 304 -30.36 -18.56 7.11
C ASP A 304 -31.60 -17.66 7.12
N LEU A 305 -32.27 -17.51 5.97
CA LEU A 305 -33.55 -16.79 5.87
C LEU A 305 -34.60 -17.38 6.83
N PHE A 306 -34.51 -18.68 7.12
CA PHE A 306 -35.40 -19.43 8.00
C PHE A 306 -34.80 -19.77 9.38
N LYS A 307 -33.74 -19.09 9.85
CA LYS A 307 -33.05 -19.39 11.12
C LYS A 307 -33.91 -19.37 12.39
N SER A 308 -35.11 -18.79 12.32
CA SER A 308 -36.11 -18.75 13.39
C SER A 308 -37.22 -19.80 13.25
N MET A 309 -37.22 -20.58 12.16
CA MET A 309 -38.36 -21.38 11.68
C MET A 309 -39.67 -20.57 11.56
N ASP A 310 -39.60 -19.26 11.26
CA ASP A 310 -40.80 -18.46 10.94
C ASP A 310 -41.39 -18.91 9.59
N VAL A 311 -42.33 -19.84 9.67
CA VAL A 311 -43.06 -20.45 8.56
C VAL A 311 -43.73 -19.39 7.66
N SER A 312 -44.10 -18.22 8.20
CA SER A 312 -44.70 -17.15 7.41
C SER A 312 -43.69 -16.41 6.51
N LEU A 313 -42.42 -16.30 6.92
CA LEU A 313 -41.35 -15.78 6.04
C LEU A 313 -41.03 -16.77 4.90
N ALA A 314 -41.08 -18.08 5.19
CA ALA A 314 -40.96 -19.12 4.16
C ALA A 314 -42.14 -19.10 3.18
N ALA A 315 -43.38 -18.94 3.67
CA ALA A 315 -44.56 -18.77 2.83
C ALA A 315 -44.48 -17.50 1.96
N ALA A 316 -44.00 -16.38 2.52
CA ALA A 316 -43.78 -15.13 1.80
C ALA A 316 -42.80 -15.32 0.63
N PHE A 317 -41.66 -15.98 0.90
CA PHE A 317 -40.65 -16.29 -0.11
C PHE A 317 -41.18 -17.27 -1.18
N ALA A 318 -41.76 -18.41 -0.78
CA ALA A 318 -42.23 -19.43 -1.70
C ALA A 318 -43.27 -18.89 -2.69
N ARG A 319 -44.25 -18.11 -2.20
CA ARG A 319 -45.24 -17.44 -3.06
C ARG A 319 -44.58 -16.47 -4.04
N LYS A 320 -43.54 -15.74 -3.66
CA LYS A 320 -42.87 -14.79 -4.56
C LYS A 320 -41.94 -15.48 -5.56
N PHE A 321 -41.36 -16.63 -5.20
CA PHE A 321 -40.44 -17.38 -6.07
C PHE A 321 -41.17 -18.18 -7.16
N PHE A 322 -42.27 -18.85 -6.82
CA PHE A 322 -42.99 -19.74 -7.75
C PHE A 322 -44.15 -19.08 -8.53
N ASN A 323 -44.66 -17.93 -8.11
CA ASN A 323 -45.83 -17.31 -8.75
C ASN A 323 -45.48 -16.66 -10.10
N LYS A 324 -45.90 -17.30 -11.20
CA LYS A 324 -45.73 -16.81 -12.57
C LYS A 324 -46.81 -15.82 -13.05
N SER A 325 -47.93 -15.66 -12.34
CA SER A 325 -49.14 -15.03 -12.93
C SER A 325 -50.18 -14.46 -11.94
N HIS A 326 -49.76 -14.01 -10.75
CA HIS A 326 -50.60 -13.34 -9.74
C HIS A 326 -51.82 -14.10 -9.19
N SER A 327 -52.04 -15.37 -9.56
CA SER A 327 -53.10 -16.19 -8.94
C SER A 327 -52.82 -16.39 -7.45
N THR A 328 -53.74 -15.97 -6.59
CA THR A 328 -53.57 -15.98 -5.13
C THR A 328 -54.10 -17.22 -4.44
N GLU A 329 -54.83 -18.08 -5.15
CA GLU A 329 -55.59 -19.22 -4.59
C GLU A 329 -54.91 -20.58 -4.87
N GLY A 330 -54.87 -21.46 -3.86
CA GLY A 330 -54.54 -22.88 -4.03
C GLY A 330 -53.06 -23.30 -3.99
N LEU A 331 -52.12 -22.36 -3.83
CA LEU A 331 -50.68 -22.66 -3.72
C LEU A 331 -50.37 -23.47 -2.44
N THR A 332 -50.10 -24.77 -2.63
CA THR A 332 -49.69 -25.73 -1.59
C THR A 332 -48.38 -26.41 -1.98
N MET A 333 -47.63 -26.92 -1.00
CA MET A 333 -46.41 -27.70 -1.22
C MET A 333 -46.65 -28.91 -2.16
N LYS A 334 -47.84 -29.53 -2.09
CA LYS A 334 -48.22 -30.59 -3.03
C LYS A 334 -48.31 -30.09 -4.47
N SER A 335 -49.06 -29.01 -4.72
CA SER A 335 -49.16 -28.43 -6.08
C SER A 335 -47.81 -27.96 -6.64
N LEU A 336 -46.92 -27.45 -5.78
CA LEU A 336 -45.56 -27.09 -6.16
C LEU A 336 -44.70 -28.32 -6.50
N GLY A 337 -44.93 -29.48 -5.86
CA GLY A 337 -44.26 -30.73 -6.21
C GLY A 337 -44.68 -31.27 -7.58
N ASP A 338 -45.97 -31.17 -7.91
CA ASP A 338 -46.52 -31.65 -9.19
C ASP A 338 -45.97 -30.84 -10.39
N GLU A 339 -45.68 -29.54 -10.24
CA GLU A 339 -45.13 -28.68 -11.32
C GLU A 339 -43.59 -28.49 -11.26
N TYR A 340 -43.00 -28.39 -10.05
CA TYR A 340 -41.62 -27.87 -9.85
C TYR A 340 -40.68 -28.81 -9.07
N SER A 341 -41.03 -30.09 -8.89
CA SER A 341 -40.21 -31.09 -8.17
C SER A 341 -38.77 -31.26 -8.65
N THR A 342 -38.45 -30.87 -9.90
CA THR A 342 -37.09 -30.93 -10.47
C THR A 342 -36.23 -29.70 -10.16
N THR A 343 -36.80 -28.65 -9.56
CA THR A 343 -36.06 -27.41 -9.23
C THR A 343 -35.29 -27.52 -7.93
N LEU A 344 -34.10 -26.89 -7.89
CA LEU A 344 -33.23 -26.92 -6.72
C LEU A 344 -33.90 -26.26 -5.50
N VAL A 345 -34.57 -25.11 -5.71
CA VAL A 345 -35.26 -24.38 -4.64
C VAL A 345 -36.46 -25.15 -4.06
N TYR A 346 -37.29 -25.81 -4.90
CA TYR A 346 -38.32 -26.71 -4.37
C TYR A 346 -37.68 -27.87 -3.58
N SER A 347 -36.61 -28.47 -4.12
CA SER A 347 -35.93 -29.59 -3.44
C SER A 347 -35.34 -29.21 -2.08
N ILE A 348 -35.00 -27.93 -1.85
CA ILE A 348 -34.57 -27.44 -0.53
C ILE A 348 -35.79 -27.25 0.37
N LEU A 349 -36.77 -26.43 -0.06
CA LEU A 349 -37.98 -26.13 0.73
C LEU A 349 -38.75 -27.39 1.16
N SER A 350 -38.86 -28.38 0.27
CA SER A 350 -39.54 -29.66 0.52
C SER A 350 -38.80 -30.56 1.53
N ASN A 351 -37.50 -30.36 1.76
CA ASN A 351 -36.75 -31.04 2.83
C ASN A 351 -36.83 -30.23 4.14
N ASP A 352 -36.51 -28.93 4.09
CA ASP A 352 -36.46 -28.04 5.26
C ASP A 352 -37.84 -27.95 5.97
N PHE A 353 -38.95 -27.95 5.22
CA PHE A 353 -40.31 -27.86 5.75
C PHE A 353 -41.09 -29.20 5.76
N ALA A 354 -40.41 -30.34 5.57
CA ALA A 354 -41.05 -31.67 5.54
C ALA A 354 -41.93 -31.98 6.78
N HIS A 355 -41.58 -31.40 7.93
CA HIS A 355 -42.28 -31.59 9.21
C HIS A 355 -43.32 -30.48 9.52
N ASN A 356 -43.39 -29.42 8.70
CA ASN A 356 -44.22 -28.23 8.93
C ASN A 356 -45.07 -27.85 7.70
N SER A 357 -45.30 -28.80 6.78
CA SER A 357 -45.99 -28.56 5.51
C SER A 357 -47.39 -27.97 5.68
N GLU A 358 -48.19 -28.48 6.63
CA GLU A 358 -49.54 -27.96 6.91
C GLU A 358 -49.52 -26.49 7.36
N ALA A 359 -48.56 -26.11 8.22
CA ALA A 359 -48.40 -24.73 8.67
C ALA A 359 -47.88 -23.83 7.53
N LEU A 360 -47.05 -24.35 6.63
CA LEU A 360 -46.56 -23.63 5.45
C LEU A 360 -47.69 -23.38 4.45
N ASP A 361 -48.51 -24.37 4.17
CA ASP A 361 -49.70 -24.24 3.32
C ASP A 361 -50.75 -23.28 3.94
N GLN A 362 -50.92 -23.31 5.27
CA GLN A 362 -51.77 -22.37 6.00
C GLN A 362 -51.28 -20.92 5.86
N HIS A 363 -49.97 -20.67 6.04
CA HIS A 363 -49.40 -19.34 5.85
C HIS A 363 -49.36 -18.91 4.37
N MET A 364 -49.17 -19.82 3.42
CA MET A 364 -49.26 -19.50 1.99
C MET A 364 -50.69 -19.08 1.59
N SER A 365 -51.71 -19.49 2.35
CA SER A 365 -53.11 -19.12 2.14
C SER A 365 -53.51 -17.75 2.75
N GLN A 366 -52.62 -17.06 3.45
CA GLN A 366 -52.90 -15.75 4.08
C GLN A 366 -52.87 -14.57 3.09
N PRO A 367 -53.40 -13.38 3.44
CA PRO A 367 -53.20 -12.16 2.65
C PRO A 367 -51.70 -11.83 2.49
N TYR A 368 -51.26 -11.56 1.26
CA TYR A 368 -49.83 -11.38 0.94
C TYR A 368 -49.23 -10.11 1.59
N GLU A 369 -50.05 -9.08 1.86
CA GLU A 369 -49.66 -7.80 2.45
C GLU A 369 -48.99 -7.95 3.85
N GLU A 370 -49.49 -8.88 4.67
CA GLU A 370 -48.91 -9.16 5.99
C GLU A 370 -47.57 -9.90 5.88
N LEU A 371 -47.47 -10.82 4.93
CA LEU A 371 -46.26 -11.58 4.62
C LEU A 371 -45.16 -10.66 4.05
N GLU A 372 -45.53 -9.71 3.18
CA GLU A 372 -44.60 -8.74 2.63
C GLU A 372 -44.09 -7.74 3.67
N ARG A 373 -44.92 -7.34 4.65
CA ARG A 373 -44.50 -6.53 5.81
C ARG A 373 -43.36 -7.18 6.60
N LYS A 374 -43.36 -8.51 6.73
CA LYS A 374 -42.26 -9.26 7.37
C LYS A 374 -40.99 -9.28 6.53
N LEU A 375 -41.12 -9.48 5.21
CA LEU A 375 -39.97 -9.39 4.29
C LEU A 375 -39.33 -8.00 4.34
N GLN A 376 -40.14 -6.93 4.27
CA GLN A 376 -39.67 -5.53 4.35
C GLN A 376 -38.86 -5.25 5.62
N LYS A 377 -39.25 -5.79 6.78
CA LYS A 377 -38.46 -5.62 8.01
C LYS A 377 -37.07 -6.26 7.88
N ARG A 378 -36.98 -7.48 7.35
CA ARG A 378 -35.68 -8.17 7.19
C ARG A 378 -34.84 -7.58 6.05
N ASP A 379 -35.47 -6.99 5.03
CA ASP A 379 -34.78 -6.18 4.02
C ASP A 379 -34.12 -4.93 4.65
N GLU A 380 -34.75 -4.29 5.63
CA GLU A 380 -34.17 -3.14 6.33
C GLU A 380 -33.04 -3.56 7.31
N GLU A 381 -33.19 -4.71 7.99
CA GLU A 381 -32.09 -5.33 8.77
C GLU A 381 -30.88 -5.65 7.87
N GLN A 382 -31.10 -6.25 6.70
CA GLN A 382 -30.05 -6.48 5.70
C GLN A 382 -29.45 -5.19 5.15
N ARG A 383 -30.27 -4.14 4.96
CA ARG A 383 -29.81 -2.82 4.49
C ARG A 383 -28.86 -2.17 5.49
N GLN A 384 -29.13 -2.24 6.79
CA GLN A 384 -28.16 -1.77 7.79
C GLN A 384 -26.87 -2.59 7.69
N LEU A 385 -26.95 -3.92 7.70
CA LEU A 385 -25.78 -4.79 7.55
C LEU A 385 -25.00 -4.57 6.24
N ALA A 386 -25.65 -4.13 5.16
CA ALA A 386 -25.02 -3.78 3.89
C ALA A 386 -24.35 -2.39 3.91
N ILE A 387 -24.87 -1.45 4.70
CA ILE A 387 -24.21 -0.16 4.98
C ILE A 387 -22.98 -0.42 5.86
N ASP A 388 -23.12 -1.22 6.91
CA ASP A 388 -22.02 -1.61 7.80
C ASP A 388 -20.95 -2.40 7.02
N SER A 389 -21.35 -3.36 6.17
CA SER A 389 -20.44 -4.16 5.33
C SER A 389 -19.74 -3.34 4.24
N ALA A 390 -20.34 -2.24 3.76
CA ALA A 390 -19.72 -1.29 2.84
C ALA A 390 -18.81 -0.26 3.54
N ASN A 391 -18.68 -0.36 4.87
CA ASN A 391 -17.80 0.42 5.74
C ASN A 391 -16.92 -0.51 6.63
N LEU A 392 -16.71 -1.76 6.20
CA LEU A 392 -16.05 -2.82 6.98
C LEU A 392 -14.55 -3.02 6.68
N PRO A 393 -14.02 -2.86 5.45
CA PRO A 393 -12.59 -2.62 5.25
C PRO A 393 -12.05 -1.44 6.09
N THR A 394 -12.92 -0.44 6.28
CA THR A 394 -13.11 0.42 7.46
C THR A 394 -12.69 -0.18 8.79
N LEU A 395 -13.66 -0.87 9.39
CA LEU A 395 -13.58 -1.50 10.71
C LEU A 395 -12.38 -2.47 10.82
N ARG A 396 -11.96 -3.16 9.76
CA ARG A 396 -10.80 -4.07 9.79
C ARG A 396 -9.46 -3.36 10.01
N MET A 397 -9.33 -2.08 9.69
CA MET A 397 -8.17 -1.27 10.11
C MET A 397 -8.28 -0.80 11.58
N ILE A 398 -9.50 -0.70 12.11
CA ILE A 398 -9.76 -0.35 13.52
C ILE A 398 -9.56 -1.59 14.42
N GLU A 399 -9.94 -2.78 13.98
CA GLU A 399 -9.65 -4.07 14.62
C GLU A 399 -8.14 -4.27 14.83
N LEU A 400 -7.32 -3.99 13.80
CA LEU A 400 -5.86 -4.02 13.89
C LEU A 400 -5.26 -2.98 14.86
N ALA A 401 -5.97 -1.88 15.14
CA ALA A 401 -5.59 -0.93 16.19
C ALA A 401 -6.04 -1.41 17.58
N ASN A 402 -7.22 -2.03 17.69
CA ASN A 402 -7.76 -2.60 18.93
C ASN A 402 -6.95 -3.81 19.43
N GLU A 403 -6.29 -4.57 18.54
CA GLU A 403 -5.30 -5.60 18.88
C GLU A 403 -4.13 -5.00 19.72
N ASN A 404 -3.89 -3.67 19.69
CA ASN A 404 -2.76 -2.99 20.35
C ASN A 404 -3.16 -2.11 21.56
N HIS A 405 -3.25 -2.72 22.75
CA HIS A 405 -3.74 -2.10 23.99
C HIS A 405 -3.08 -0.79 24.46
N LYS A 406 -1.88 -0.41 23.97
CA LYS A 406 -1.25 0.90 24.31
C LYS A 406 -1.90 2.10 23.60
N LEU A 407 -2.62 1.91 22.49
CA LEU A 407 -3.31 2.99 21.76
C LEU A 407 -4.69 3.31 22.35
N LEU A 408 -5.32 2.33 23.02
CA LEU A 408 -6.70 2.34 23.50
C LEU A 408 -7.04 3.46 24.49
N THR A 409 -6.06 4.04 25.20
CA THR A 409 -6.27 5.19 26.10
C THR A 409 -6.22 6.56 25.39
N SER A 410 -6.00 6.56 24.07
CA SER A 410 -5.72 7.77 23.28
C SER A 410 -6.55 7.90 22.00
N VAL A 411 -7.40 6.92 21.68
CA VAL A 411 -8.28 6.95 20.48
C VAL A 411 -9.72 6.74 20.94
N HIS A 412 -10.61 7.62 20.51
CA HIS A 412 -12.04 7.61 20.84
C HIS A 412 -12.87 7.55 19.56
N ASP A 413 -13.96 6.79 19.60
CA ASP A 413 -14.93 6.65 18.51
C ASP A 413 -15.94 7.81 18.46
N ASP A 414 -16.34 8.35 19.63
CA ASP A 414 -17.27 9.48 19.75
C ASP A 414 -16.64 10.67 20.50
N TRP A 415 -16.68 11.85 19.86
CA TRP A 415 -16.18 13.13 20.38
C TRP A 415 -17.06 13.70 21.50
N ASP A 416 -18.37 13.71 21.30
CA ASP A 416 -19.31 14.36 22.21
C ASP A 416 -19.58 13.47 23.42
N ALA A 417 -19.58 12.14 23.27
CA ALA A 417 -19.62 11.20 24.39
C ALA A 417 -18.40 11.34 25.32
N TYR A 418 -17.19 11.51 24.76
CA TYR A 418 -15.98 11.79 25.53
C TYR A 418 -16.15 13.06 26.38
N TRP A 419 -16.62 14.15 25.77
CA TRP A 419 -16.79 15.42 26.48
C TRP A 419 -17.93 15.37 27.51
N ALA A 420 -19.04 14.67 27.22
CA ALA A 420 -20.14 14.48 28.15
C ALA A 420 -19.69 13.73 29.43
N ALA A 421 -18.92 12.66 29.29
CA ALA A 421 -18.35 11.93 30.43
C ALA A 421 -17.42 12.82 31.27
N ARG A 422 -16.59 13.64 30.62
CA ARG A 422 -15.65 14.58 31.26
C ARG A 422 -16.33 15.77 31.96
N VAL A 423 -17.52 16.18 31.50
CA VAL A 423 -18.40 17.14 32.20
C VAL A 423 -19.01 16.53 33.46
N GLU A 424 -19.48 15.29 33.40
CA GLU A 424 -20.05 14.58 34.54
C GLU A 424 -18.98 14.26 35.61
N GLU A 425 -17.80 13.79 35.20
CA GLU A 425 -16.64 13.64 36.10
C GLU A 425 -16.34 14.95 36.84
N ARG A 426 -16.25 16.08 36.11
CA ARG A 426 -16.01 17.40 36.71
C ARG A 426 -17.12 17.76 37.70
N ARG A 427 -18.39 17.50 37.37
CA ARG A 427 -19.56 17.73 38.26
C ARG A 427 -19.43 16.93 39.56
N GLN A 428 -19.06 15.65 39.48
CA GLN A 428 -18.91 14.77 40.66
C GLN A 428 -17.71 15.12 41.54
N ILE A 429 -16.60 15.61 40.97
CA ILE A 429 -15.44 16.06 41.74
C ILE A 429 -15.73 17.41 42.42
N LEU A 430 -16.36 18.36 41.72
CA LEU A 430 -16.75 19.65 42.30
C LEU A 430 -17.74 19.51 43.46
N ALA A 431 -18.62 18.50 43.42
CA ALA A 431 -19.53 18.19 44.53
C ALA A 431 -18.82 17.69 45.82
N LYS A 432 -17.51 17.39 45.75
CA LYS A 432 -16.68 16.87 46.86
C LYS A 432 -15.49 17.78 47.18
N GLU A 433 -15.44 18.99 46.61
CA GLU A 433 -14.30 19.89 46.67
C GLU A 433 -14.19 20.65 48.02
N THR A 434 -13.03 20.59 48.68
CA THR A 434 -12.77 21.36 49.91
C THR A 434 -12.49 22.84 49.61
N PRO A 435 -12.63 23.77 50.60
CA PRO A 435 -12.36 25.19 50.39
C PRO A 435 -10.94 25.48 49.85
N GLU A 436 -9.94 24.71 50.30
CA GLU A 436 -8.53 24.84 49.93
C GLU A 436 -8.31 24.34 48.49
N ALA A 437 -8.86 23.17 48.16
CA ALA A 437 -8.83 22.62 46.81
C ALA A 437 -9.54 23.56 45.81
N ARG A 438 -10.69 24.12 46.20
CA ARG A 438 -11.43 25.13 45.45
C ARG A 438 -10.60 26.38 45.19
N GLN A 439 -9.90 26.90 46.19
CA GLN A 439 -9.04 28.07 46.01
C GLN A 439 -7.84 27.75 45.11
N ALA A 440 -7.23 26.57 45.24
CA ALA A 440 -6.15 26.12 44.37
C ALA A 440 -6.60 25.98 42.91
N ARG A 441 -7.74 25.33 42.65
CA ARG A 441 -8.34 25.23 41.31
C ARG A 441 -8.71 26.59 40.75
N LEU A 442 -9.37 27.45 41.52
CA LEU A 442 -9.74 28.79 41.05
C LEU A 442 -8.49 29.64 40.73
N ASN A 443 -7.39 29.47 41.46
CA ASN A 443 -6.12 30.11 41.11
C ASN A 443 -5.56 29.57 39.78
N ARG A 444 -5.64 28.26 39.53
CA ARG A 444 -5.27 27.65 38.23
C ARG A 444 -6.17 28.13 37.09
N GLU A 445 -7.49 28.12 37.26
CA GLU A 445 -8.45 28.57 36.23
C GLU A 445 -8.34 30.08 35.93
N ASN A 446 -7.92 30.91 36.89
CA ASN A 446 -7.69 32.35 36.68
C ASN A 446 -6.36 32.67 35.98
N ASN A 447 -5.37 31.78 36.00
CA ASN A 447 -4.08 31.96 35.34
C ASN A 447 -3.45 30.60 34.97
N PRO A 448 -3.99 29.89 33.97
CA PRO A 448 -3.62 28.52 33.68
C PRO A 448 -2.22 28.43 33.08
N SER A 449 -1.39 27.55 33.63
CA SER A 449 -0.02 27.36 33.15
C SER A 449 -0.02 26.56 31.86
N VAL A 450 0.76 26.98 30.87
CA VAL A 450 1.02 26.16 29.67
C VAL A 450 2.30 25.34 29.84
N VAL A 451 3.23 25.81 30.68
CA VAL A 451 4.58 25.22 30.87
C VAL A 451 4.59 24.13 31.94
N ARG A 452 3.59 24.07 32.83
CA ARG A 452 3.55 23.10 33.96
C ARG A 452 2.34 22.15 33.95
N SER A 453 1.28 22.51 33.24
CA SER A 453 0.09 21.66 33.06
C SER A 453 0.34 20.65 31.94
N LYS A 454 -0.36 19.51 31.96
CA LYS A 454 -0.33 18.59 30.81
C LYS A 454 -1.00 19.25 29.62
N VAL A 455 -0.57 18.91 28.41
CA VAL A 455 -1.17 19.46 27.18
C VAL A 455 -1.41 18.32 26.20
N PHE A 456 -2.66 18.16 25.78
CA PHE A 456 -3.07 17.19 24.78
C PHE A 456 -3.51 17.93 23.51
N VAL A 457 -3.22 17.37 22.35
CA VAL A 457 -3.75 17.81 21.06
C VAL A 457 -4.70 16.75 20.53
N TRP A 458 -5.84 17.21 20.03
CA TRP A 458 -6.78 16.36 19.33
C TRP A 458 -6.54 16.39 17.83
N LYS A 459 -6.57 15.20 17.22
CA LYS A 459 -6.46 14.96 15.78
C LYS A 459 -7.63 14.05 15.35
N THR A 460 -8.31 14.40 14.26
CA THR A 460 -9.25 13.47 13.61
C THR A 460 -8.46 12.55 12.67
N LEU A 461 -8.59 11.25 12.85
CA LEU A 461 -8.09 10.24 11.92
C LEU A 461 -9.26 9.73 11.08
N VAL A 462 -9.18 9.90 9.76
CA VAL A 462 -10.22 9.45 8.82
C VAL A 462 -9.69 8.23 8.07
N SER A 463 -10.40 7.12 8.20
CA SER A 463 -10.07 5.83 7.58
C SER A 463 -10.44 5.78 6.09
N THR A 464 -10.07 4.70 5.39
CA THR A 464 -10.15 4.58 3.92
C THR A 464 -11.57 4.60 3.35
N GLU A 465 -12.59 4.32 4.16
CA GLU A 465 -14.01 4.39 3.77
C GLU A 465 -14.79 5.49 4.52
N GLY A 466 -14.12 6.31 5.34
CA GLY A 466 -14.64 7.58 5.85
C GLY A 466 -14.97 7.68 7.35
N ALA A 467 -14.86 6.60 8.12
CA ALA A 467 -15.10 6.68 9.57
C ALA A 467 -14.01 7.54 10.25
N SER A 468 -14.47 8.51 11.05
CA SER A 468 -13.62 9.45 11.79
C SER A 468 -13.46 8.98 13.24
N VAL A 469 -12.22 8.80 13.70
CA VAL A 469 -11.88 8.54 15.10
C VAL A 469 -10.99 9.63 15.66
N TYR A 470 -11.15 9.92 16.95
CA TYR A 470 -10.62 11.11 17.61
C TYR A 470 -9.42 10.74 18.49
N MET A 471 -8.21 11.08 18.03
CA MET A 471 -6.98 10.77 18.74
C MET A 471 -6.55 11.92 19.67
N ARG A 472 -6.40 11.63 20.96
CA ARG A 472 -5.96 12.52 22.03
C ARG A 472 -4.47 12.30 22.35
N GLU A 473 -3.60 13.02 21.66
CA GLU A 473 -2.15 12.89 21.77
C GLU A 473 -1.58 13.81 22.86
N HIS A 474 -0.88 13.26 23.86
CA HIS A 474 -0.15 14.08 24.84
C HIS A 474 1.11 14.70 24.22
N ILE A 475 1.33 15.99 24.46
CA ILE A 475 2.47 16.75 23.94
C ILE A 475 3.57 16.89 24.99
N ALA A 476 4.82 16.70 24.55
CA ALA A 476 6.00 16.91 25.38
C ALA A 476 6.12 18.38 25.83
N THR A 477 6.38 18.58 27.12
CA THR A 477 6.23 19.87 27.83
C THR A 477 7.00 21.04 27.20
N SER A 478 8.14 20.77 26.56
CA SER A 478 8.95 21.75 25.82
C SER A 478 8.24 22.37 24.62
N ARG A 479 7.25 21.67 24.04
CA ARG A 479 6.45 22.13 22.89
C ARG A 479 5.15 22.82 23.30
N ASN A 480 4.68 22.66 24.54
CA ASN A 480 3.38 23.16 25.01
C ASN A 480 3.12 24.61 24.62
N SER A 481 4.01 25.53 25.00
CA SER A 481 3.85 26.97 24.70
C SER A 481 3.83 27.27 23.21
N THR A 482 4.55 26.49 22.41
CA THR A 482 4.66 26.65 20.95
C THR A 482 3.43 26.10 20.23
N GLU A 483 2.80 25.03 20.73
CA GLU A 483 1.59 24.46 20.13
C GLU A 483 0.31 25.16 20.64
N GLU A 484 0.30 25.63 21.89
CA GLU A 484 -0.76 26.46 22.46
C GLU A 484 -0.84 27.81 21.73
N ALA A 485 0.28 28.51 21.54
CA ALA A 485 0.29 29.84 20.93
C ALA A 485 -0.16 29.86 19.45
N LYS A 486 -0.23 28.70 18.78
CA LYS A 486 -0.77 28.56 17.41
C LYS A 486 -2.31 28.60 17.38
N LEU A 487 -2.99 28.29 18.49
CA LEU A 487 -4.43 28.10 18.55
C LEU A 487 -5.16 29.28 19.20
N ARG A 488 -6.45 29.42 18.88
CA ARG A 488 -7.33 30.47 19.43
C ARG A 488 -7.98 30.00 20.74
N PRO A 489 -8.33 30.88 21.69
CA PRO A 489 -8.84 30.46 23.00
C PRO A 489 -10.06 29.53 22.98
N HIS A 490 -10.99 29.68 22.02
CA HIS A 490 -12.16 28.79 21.88
C HIS A 490 -11.83 27.39 21.34
N ARG A 491 -10.61 27.19 20.81
CA ARG A 491 -10.05 25.89 20.40
C ARG A 491 -9.15 25.28 21.51
N LYS A 492 -9.28 25.77 22.75
CA LYS A 492 -8.52 25.35 23.93
C LYS A 492 -9.45 25.18 25.12
N VAL A 493 -9.59 23.97 25.64
CA VAL A 493 -10.19 23.74 26.97
C VAL A 493 -9.07 23.59 27.98
N TYR A 494 -9.17 24.28 29.11
CA TYR A 494 -8.34 23.99 30.28
C TYR A 494 -9.20 23.40 31.38
N ASN A 495 -8.89 22.19 31.82
CA ASN A 495 -9.53 21.54 32.95
C ASN A 495 -8.76 21.82 34.24
N GLY A 496 -9.19 22.83 34.99
CA GLY A 496 -8.58 23.21 36.26
C GLY A 496 -8.70 22.17 37.38
N VAL A 497 -9.52 21.12 37.22
CA VAL A 497 -9.56 19.99 38.17
C VAL A 497 -8.35 19.08 37.94
N THR A 498 -8.16 18.59 36.71
CA THR A 498 -7.11 17.61 36.36
C THR A 498 -5.77 18.22 35.96
N ASP A 499 -5.70 19.55 35.81
CA ASP A 499 -4.51 20.32 35.36
C ASP A 499 -4.07 19.96 33.93
N GLU A 500 -5.05 19.82 33.04
CA GLU A 500 -4.84 19.44 31.63
C GLU A 500 -5.41 20.50 30.68
N TRP A 501 -4.66 20.80 29.62
CA TRP A 501 -5.17 21.45 28.42
C TRP A 501 -5.54 20.41 27.37
N ASP A 502 -6.66 20.67 26.69
CA ASP A 502 -7.09 19.98 25.49
C ASP A 502 -7.12 20.99 24.33
N LEU A 503 -6.20 20.83 23.39
CA LEU A 503 -5.95 21.71 22.25
C LEU A 503 -6.61 21.12 20.98
N CYS A 504 -7.84 21.52 20.71
CA CYS A 504 -8.65 21.02 19.62
C CYS A 504 -8.30 21.76 18.33
N ARG A 505 -7.43 21.18 17.48
CA ARG A 505 -6.96 21.86 16.27
C ARG A 505 -8.09 22.07 15.28
N ASP A 506 -8.63 20.95 14.80
CA ASP A 506 -9.53 20.92 13.66
C ASP A 506 -11.01 20.91 14.11
N LEU A 507 -11.25 20.50 15.37
CA LEU A 507 -12.55 20.33 16.02
C LEU A 507 -12.89 21.48 16.98
N GLU A 508 -14.18 21.71 17.26
CA GLU A 508 -14.62 22.65 18.31
C GLU A 508 -15.00 21.86 19.58
N PRO A 509 -14.44 22.20 20.75
CA PRO A 509 -14.90 21.64 22.02
C PRO A 509 -16.25 22.25 22.43
N PRO A 510 -17.09 21.54 23.20
CA PRO A 510 -18.40 22.05 23.62
C PRO A 510 -18.36 23.44 24.27
N ALA A 511 -19.31 24.30 23.90
CA ALA A 511 -19.30 25.73 24.22
C ALA A 511 -19.26 26.02 25.73
N GLU A 512 -19.86 25.16 26.55
CA GLU A 512 -19.85 25.23 28.02
C GLU A 512 -18.44 25.15 28.63
N LEU A 513 -17.51 24.44 27.95
CA LEU A 513 -16.13 24.27 28.39
C LEU A 513 -15.19 25.31 27.77
N ALA A 514 -15.46 25.76 26.54
CA ALA A 514 -14.65 26.77 25.83
C ALA A 514 -14.71 28.17 26.48
N GLY A 515 -15.76 28.47 27.26
CA GLY A 515 -16.01 29.80 27.82
C GLY A 515 -14.94 30.35 28.77
N ALA A 516 -14.20 29.48 29.48
CA ALA A 516 -13.18 29.91 30.44
C ALA A 516 -11.98 30.59 29.74
N SER A 517 -11.43 29.94 28.72
CA SER A 517 -10.31 30.45 27.91
C SER A 517 -10.63 31.77 27.22
N ALA A 518 -11.89 32.00 26.84
CA ALA A 518 -12.33 33.24 26.19
C ALA A 518 -12.26 34.48 27.11
N MET A 519 -12.44 34.34 28.42
CA MET A 519 -12.36 35.47 29.36
C MET A 519 -10.91 35.91 29.66
N LEU A 520 -9.97 34.96 29.68
CA LEU A 520 -8.54 35.23 29.84
C LEU A 520 -8.00 36.11 28.71
N ASP A 521 -8.34 35.79 27.47
CA ASP A 521 -7.81 36.52 26.31
C ASP A 521 -8.38 37.94 26.22
N GLN A 522 -9.64 38.17 26.64
CA GLN A 522 -10.19 39.52 26.78
C GLN A 522 -9.46 40.34 27.85
N ARG A 523 -9.07 39.75 28.99
CA ARG A 523 -8.25 40.43 30.02
C ARG A 523 -6.86 40.79 29.50
N ASN A 524 -6.20 39.88 28.78
CA ASN A 524 -4.84 40.10 28.27
C ASN A 524 -4.81 41.11 27.10
N GLN A 525 -5.81 41.07 26.20
CA GLN A 525 -5.97 42.07 25.15
C GLN A 525 -6.33 43.47 25.70
N ALA A 526 -7.02 43.55 26.85
CA ALA A 526 -7.31 44.83 27.51
C ALA A 526 -6.06 45.52 28.09
N GLN A 527 -4.99 44.77 28.41
CA GLN A 527 -3.73 45.33 28.92
C GLN A 527 -2.75 45.78 27.82
N THR A 528 -2.90 45.27 26.59
CA THR A 528 -1.81 45.26 25.58
C THR A 528 -2.02 46.19 24.38
N ARG A 529 -2.89 47.22 24.50
CA ARG A 529 -3.16 48.17 23.40
C ARG A 529 -2.51 49.56 23.64
N PRO A 530 -1.30 49.82 23.10
CA PRO A 530 -0.61 51.11 23.30
C PRO A 530 -1.17 52.23 22.42
N ALA A 531 -1.30 53.43 22.97
CA ALA A 531 -1.62 54.63 22.20
C ALA A 531 -0.37 55.12 21.43
N ARG A 532 -0.38 55.04 20.10
CA ARG A 532 0.66 55.66 19.25
C ARG A 532 0.49 57.18 19.25
N GLY A 533 1.43 57.89 19.89
CA GLY A 533 1.45 59.35 19.92
C GLY A 533 2.10 60.00 18.69
N GLN A 534 2.07 61.33 18.64
CA GLN A 534 2.99 62.10 17.80
C GLN A 534 4.32 62.31 18.52
N HIS A 535 5.40 62.34 17.76
CA HIS A 535 6.76 62.49 18.29
C HIS A 535 7.05 63.91 18.80
N ARG A 536 8.08 64.00 19.66
CA ARG A 536 8.93 65.20 19.85
C ARG A 536 9.21 65.86 18.47
N ARG A 537 9.36 67.18 18.34
CA ARG A 537 10.24 68.08 19.13
C ARG A 537 9.72 69.52 19.07
N GLY A 538 9.90 70.31 20.14
CA GLY A 538 9.88 71.78 20.03
C GLY A 538 9.29 72.58 21.20
N ARG A 539 10.15 73.20 22.02
CA ARG A 539 10.34 74.66 21.80
C ARG A 539 11.50 74.74 20.79
N GLY A 540 11.34 75.36 19.62
CA GLY A 540 10.21 76.18 19.18
C GLY A 540 8.85 75.49 18.92
N VAL A 541 7.80 76.21 19.34
CA VAL A 541 6.48 76.36 18.66
C VAL A 541 5.43 75.22 18.71
N ARG A 542 4.51 75.37 19.69
CA ARG A 542 3.03 75.19 19.62
C ARG A 542 2.43 73.74 19.55
N PRO A 543 1.13 73.53 19.93
CA PRO A 543 0.78 72.44 20.88
C PRO A 543 -0.49 71.60 20.57
N ALA A 544 -0.80 70.56 21.40
CA ALA A 544 -2.06 70.44 22.20
C ALA A 544 -2.49 69.01 22.69
N LYS A 545 -2.87 68.93 23.98
CA LYS A 545 -3.98 68.15 24.63
C LYS A 545 -4.01 66.60 24.73
N GLN A 546 -4.71 66.15 25.79
CA GLN A 546 -5.18 64.79 26.19
C GLN A 546 -6.73 64.72 25.98
N PRO A 547 -7.62 63.91 26.67
CA PRO A 547 -7.50 62.63 27.44
C PRO A 547 -8.67 61.59 27.23
N ARG A 548 -8.64 60.40 27.89
CA ARG A 548 -9.79 59.63 28.54
C ARG A 548 -11.04 59.19 27.68
N GLN A 549 -12.02 58.31 28.03
CA GLN A 549 -12.29 57.28 29.09
C GLN A 549 -13.43 56.27 28.67
N HIS A 550 -13.62 55.19 29.47
CA HIS A 550 -14.81 54.33 29.86
C HIS A 550 -16.29 54.67 29.45
N PRO A 551 -17.36 53.84 29.73
CA PRO A 551 -17.52 52.38 30.06
C PRO A 551 -18.79 51.65 29.44
N LYS A 552 -19.15 50.46 30.01
CA LYS A 552 -20.43 49.68 30.16
C LYS A 552 -21.81 50.44 30.12
N PRO A 553 -23.03 49.79 30.10
CA PRO A 553 -23.43 48.40 30.51
C PRO A 553 -24.43 47.62 29.59
N ALA A 554 -25.11 46.58 30.14
CA ALA A 554 -26.19 45.71 29.56
C ALA A 554 -27.58 46.05 30.23
N PRO A 555 -28.71 45.27 30.25
CA PRO A 555 -29.05 43.86 29.83
C PRO A 555 -30.14 43.84 28.68
N ALA A 556 -31.22 43.03 28.54
CA ALA A 556 -31.92 41.94 29.30
C ALA A 556 -32.95 41.12 28.42
N GLU A 557 -33.53 40.03 28.98
CA GLU A 557 -34.86 39.37 28.66
C GLU A 557 -35.20 38.92 27.19
N GLU A 558 -36.19 38.07 26.81
CA GLU A 558 -37.20 37.13 27.42
C GLU A 558 -37.59 36.09 26.30
N GLU A 559 -37.69 34.76 26.51
CA GLU A 559 -38.84 33.89 26.89
C GLU A 559 -39.83 33.35 25.80
N TRP A 560 -39.96 31.99 25.71
CA TRP A 560 -41.09 31.09 25.26
C TRP A 560 -41.70 31.33 23.83
N GLU A 561 -42.53 30.49 23.15
CA GLU A 561 -43.04 29.09 23.26
C GLU A 561 -43.47 28.57 21.85
N GLY A 562 -43.93 27.31 21.70
CA GLY A 562 -45.02 26.98 20.75
C GLY A 562 -44.78 26.12 19.48
N VAL A 563 -45.80 25.34 19.10
CA VAL A 563 -45.98 24.42 17.93
C VAL A 563 -47.51 24.11 17.81
N PRO A 564 -48.10 23.04 17.20
CA PRO A 564 -47.75 22.09 16.10
C PRO A 564 -48.88 21.89 15.01
N TRP A 565 -48.75 20.86 14.13
CA TRP A 565 -49.78 20.12 13.31
C TRP A 565 -50.11 20.50 11.82
N TYR A 566 -49.84 19.53 10.92
CA TYR A 566 -50.67 18.91 9.83
C TYR A 566 -51.01 19.54 8.43
N ASP A 567 -51.07 18.60 7.46
CA ASP A 567 -51.96 18.42 6.26
C ASP A 567 -51.79 19.05 4.83
N THR A 568 -51.29 18.18 3.91
CA THR A 568 -51.86 17.63 2.62
C THR A 568 -52.20 18.43 1.32
N ILE A 569 -52.05 17.70 0.19
CA ILE A 569 -52.78 17.70 -1.13
C ILE A 569 -52.14 18.35 -2.41
N GLU A 570 -52.45 17.71 -3.54
CA GLU A 570 -52.05 17.77 -4.99
C GLU A 570 -52.85 18.86 -5.80
N PRO A 571 -52.86 19.01 -7.18
CA PRO A 571 -52.58 18.03 -8.27
C PRO A 571 -52.03 18.51 -9.66
N ASP A 572 -52.14 17.57 -10.63
CA ASP A 572 -51.92 17.49 -12.11
C ASP A 572 -52.77 18.52 -12.96
N PRO A 573 -52.89 18.52 -14.33
CA PRO A 573 -52.33 17.65 -15.40
C PRO A 573 -51.81 18.32 -16.72
N ASP A 574 -51.28 17.53 -17.68
CA ASP A 574 -51.81 17.35 -19.08
C ASP A 574 -50.81 16.67 -20.07
N ALA A 575 -51.32 16.06 -21.16
CA ALA A 575 -50.58 15.25 -22.17
C ALA A 575 -50.94 15.69 -23.65
N PRO A 576 -51.07 14.85 -24.73
CA PRO A 576 -50.55 13.50 -25.09
C PRO A 576 -50.08 13.35 -26.60
N VAL A 577 -49.92 12.09 -27.09
CA VAL A 577 -50.28 11.55 -28.47
C VAL A 577 -49.18 10.96 -29.43
N ALA A 578 -49.33 9.65 -29.72
CA ALA A 578 -49.03 8.82 -30.94
C ALA A 578 -47.60 8.74 -31.56
N SER A 579 -47.00 7.57 -31.92
CA SER A 579 -47.37 6.42 -32.81
C SER A 579 -47.11 6.67 -34.33
N THR A 580 -46.75 5.71 -35.21
CA THR A 580 -46.87 4.23 -35.23
C THR A 580 -45.97 3.53 -36.29
N SER A 581 -45.67 2.23 -36.12
CA SER A 581 -45.54 1.15 -37.16
C SER A 581 -44.42 1.14 -38.24
N ALA A 582 -43.72 0.00 -38.39
CA ALA A 582 -43.64 -0.84 -39.63
C ALA A 582 -42.43 -1.83 -39.68
N LEU A 583 -42.59 -2.96 -40.39
CA LEU A 583 -41.67 -4.10 -40.60
C LEU A 583 -41.38 -4.28 -42.13
N PRO A 584 -40.75 -5.36 -42.65
CA PRO A 584 -39.42 -6.02 -42.43
C PRO A 584 -38.66 -6.06 -43.81
N PRO A 585 -38.00 -7.14 -44.35
CA PRO A 585 -37.33 -8.34 -43.81
C PRO A 585 -35.92 -8.72 -44.37
N ALA A 586 -35.19 -9.53 -43.58
CA ALA A 586 -34.32 -10.69 -43.88
C ALA A 586 -33.52 -10.89 -45.20
N ARG A 587 -32.28 -11.41 -45.06
CA ARG A 587 -31.82 -12.67 -45.71
C ARG A 587 -30.53 -13.27 -45.10
N ASN A 588 -30.61 -14.56 -44.71
CA ASN A 588 -29.50 -15.52 -44.47
C ASN A 588 -29.21 -16.29 -45.81
N PRO A 589 -28.45 -17.43 -45.94
CA PRO A 589 -27.72 -18.25 -44.94
C PRO A 589 -26.32 -18.88 -45.30
N SER A 590 -25.48 -19.05 -44.26
CA SER A 590 -24.78 -20.31 -43.84
C SER A 590 -23.63 -20.97 -44.72
N PRO A 591 -23.13 -22.23 -44.48
CA PRO A 591 -21.75 -22.51 -43.98
C PRO A 591 -21.05 -23.68 -44.78
N PRO A 592 -20.26 -24.67 -44.25
CA PRO A 592 -19.30 -24.83 -43.12
C PRO A 592 -17.86 -25.11 -43.70
N PRO A 593 -16.94 -26.06 -43.30
CA PRO A 593 -16.70 -26.92 -42.11
C PRO A 593 -15.23 -26.87 -41.54
N LEU A 594 -14.60 -28.02 -41.22
CA LEU A 594 -13.34 -28.24 -40.45
C LEU A 594 -12.54 -29.50 -40.96
N PRO A 595 -11.69 -30.22 -40.17
CA PRO A 595 -10.22 -30.11 -39.99
C PRO A 595 -9.43 -31.38 -40.47
N PRO A 596 -8.13 -31.61 -40.12
CA PRO A 596 -7.77 -32.46 -38.94
C PRO A 596 -6.38 -32.18 -38.26
N ASN A 597 -5.81 -33.14 -37.48
CA ASN A 597 -4.78 -32.95 -36.42
C ASN A 597 -3.37 -33.61 -36.66
N ASN A 598 -2.32 -33.09 -35.99
CA ASN A 598 -1.20 -33.78 -35.24
C ASN A 598 -0.22 -34.80 -35.94
N PRO A 599 0.93 -35.23 -35.32
CA PRO A 599 1.84 -34.58 -34.34
C PRO A 599 3.37 -34.60 -34.76
N PRO A 600 4.42 -35.14 -34.06
CA PRO A 600 5.70 -34.39 -33.80
C PRO A 600 7.03 -35.14 -34.17
N VAL A 601 8.22 -34.60 -33.78
CA VAL A 601 9.45 -35.32 -33.29
C VAL A 601 10.61 -34.33 -32.93
N ILE A 602 11.69 -34.82 -32.32
CA ILE A 602 12.79 -34.12 -31.58
C ILE A 602 14.15 -34.33 -32.28
N GLU A 603 15.14 -33.41 -32.15
CA GLU A 603 16.57 -33.72 -31.80
C GLU A 603 17.52 -32.50 -31.71
N VAL A 604 18.71 -32.71 -31.12
CA VAL A 604 19.76 -31.70 -30.82
C VAL A 604 21.15 -32.32 -30.95
N PRO A 605 22.14 -31.61 -31.54
CA PRO A 605 23.52 -31.74 -31.06
C PRO A 605 24.29 -30.40 -30.95
N THR A 606 25.39 -30.41 -30.18
CA THR A 606 26.33 -29.28 -30.00
C THR A 606 27.78 -29.70 -30.40
N PRO A 607 28.89 -29.05 -30.00
CA PRO A 607 29.73 -28.36 -30.98
C PRO A 607 31.19 -28.88 -31.09
N SER A 608 32.00 -28.26 -31.95
CA SER A 608 33.46 -28.45 -32.00
C SER A 608 34.20 -27.10 -32.11
N SER A 609 35.53 -27.11 -31.93
CA SER A 609 36.32 -25.91 -31.61
C SER A 609 37.60 -25.77 -32.43
N SER A 610 38.10 -24.54 -32.57
CA SER A 610 39.52 -24.25 -32.87
C SER A 610 39.93 -22.87 -32.31
N ARG A 611 41.25 -22.64 -32.18
CA ARG A 611 41.90 -21.40 -31.66
C ARG A 611 42.35 -20.55 -32.87
N ASP A 612 42.58 -19.23 -32.81
CA ASP A 612 43.69 -18.58 -32.09
C ASP A 612 43.65 -17.02 -32.14
N ARG A 613 44.70 -16.37 -31.62
CA ARG A 613 44.96 -14.91 -31.48
C ARG A 613 46.47 -14.65 -31.69
N PRO A 614 47.04 -13.41 -31.61
CA PRO A 614 46.48 -12.04 -31.71
C PRO A 614 47.32 -11.10 -32.64
N ARG A 615 46.98 -9.80 -32.77
CA ARG A 615 47.87 -8.62 -32.51
C ARG A 615 47.17 -7.25 -32.71
N ARG A 616 47.89 -6.14 -32.45
CA ARG A 616 47.40 -4.76 -32.23
C ARG A 616 47.47 -3.86 -33.49
N ALA A 617 46.44 -3.01 -33.70
CA ALA A 617 46.43 -1.54 -33.95
C ALA A 617 47.38 -0.87 -35.00
N PRO A 618 47.25 0.45 -35.30
CA PRO A 618 46.05 1.26 -35.62
C PRO A 618 46.22 2.14 -36.90
N THR A 619 45.13 2.62 -37.52
CA THR A 619 45.13 3.87 -38.36
C THR A 619 43.73 4.44 -38.58
N THR A 620 43.63 5.69 -39.07
CA THR A 620 42.38 6.46 -39.28
C THR A 620 42.33 7.04 -40.74
N PRO A 621 41.35 7.89 -41.08
CA PRO A 621 40.20 7.63 -41.97
C PRO A 621 40.48 7.83 -43.49
N PRO A 622 39.45 7.75 -44.35
CA PRO A 622 39.01 9.01 -44.98
C PRO A 622 37.48 9.17 -45.21
N ARG A 623 37.08 10.40 -45.58
CA ARG A 623 35.76 10.75 -46.14
C ARG A 623 35.63 10.32 -47.62
N PRO A 624 34.39 10.24 -48.14
CA PRO A 624 34.05 10.69 -49.48
C PRO A 624 33.16 11.96 -49.48
N THR A 625 33.03 12.62 -50.64
CA THR A 625 32.25 13.87 -50.82
C THR A 625 31.62 13.95 -52.22
N LEU A 626 30.56 14.78 -52.36
CA LEU A 626 29.89 15.21 -53.62
C LEU A 626 29.02 14.13 -54.33
N GLY A 627 27.91 14.48 -55.00
CA GLY A 627 27.26 15.80 -55.15
C GLY A 627 26.05 15.81 -56.13
N ARG A 628 25.63 17.03 -56.56
CA ARG A 628 24.43 17.41 -57.38
C ARG A 628 23.06 17.23 -56.66
N ARG A 629 22.24 18.27 -56.42
CA ARG A 629 21.56 19.29 -57.30
C ARG A 629 20.47 18.65 -58.18
N LEU A 630 19.20 19.11 -58.16
CA LEU A 630 18.73 20.42 -58.65
C LEU A 630 17.38 20.91 -58.03
N ARG A 631 17.18 22.25 -58.00
CA ARG A 631 15.98 23.11 -58.31
C ARG A 631 14.55 22.52 -58.16
N SER A 632 13.49 23.22 -57.72
CA SER A 632 13.21 24.65 -57.37
C SER A 632 12.00 24.69 -56.38
N ARG A 633 11.35 25.79 -55.94
CA ARG A 633 11.15 27.17 -56.43
C ARG A 633 10.64 28.05 -55.25
N SER A 634 10.90 29.37 -55.26
CA SER A 634 10.28 30.34 -54.32
C SER A 634 9.16 31.13 -55.01
N PRO A 635 8.27 31.81 -54.25
CA PRO A 635 8.36 33.29 -54.20
C PRO A 635 8.01 33.94 -52.84
N THR A 636 8.31 35.24 -52.72
CA THR A 636 7.96 36.22 -51.64
C THR A 636 8.05 37.64 -52.26
N PRO A 637 7.79 38.75 -51.53
CA PRO A 637 6.62 39.17 -50.75
C PRO A 637 5.89 40.35 -51.50
N PRO A 638 5.19 41.34 -50.87
CA PRO A 638 5.88 42.49 -50.23
C PRO A 638 5.18 43.22 -49.04
N GLU A 639 6.01 43.87 -48.18
CA GLU A 639 5.82 45.19 -47.48
C GLU A 639 4.56 45.43 -46.56
N VAL A 640 4.48 46.41 -45.63
CA VAL A 640 5.16 47.72 -45.42
C VAL A 640 5.61 47.94 -43.94
N ALA A 641 6.62 48.81 -43.74
CA ALA A 641 7.27 49.22 -42.48
C ALA A 641 6.39 50.09 -41.52
N THR A 642 6.76 50.49 -40.28
CA THR A 642 8.05 50.87 -39.65
C THR A 642 8.06 50.52 -38.12
N ARG A 643 8.95 50.92 -37.17
CA ARG A 643 10.02 51.96 -37.08
C ARG A 643 11.10 51.66 -35.99
N SER A 644 11.99 52.64 -35.79
CA SER A 644 13.17 52.81 -34.92
C SER A 644 12.94 52.72 -33.38
N ARG A 645 13.82 52.15 -32.50
CA ARG A 645 15.27 52.37 -32.15
C ARG A 645 15.53 53.58 -31.20
N PRO A 646 16.65 53.68 -30.39
CA PRO A 646 18.00 53.07 -30.58
C PRO A 646 18.88 52.62 -29.35
N ARG A 647 19.87 51.72 -29.62
CA ARG A 647 21.32 51.66 -29.18
C ARG A 647 21.78 51.68 -27.68
N ALA A 648 22.99 51.24 -27.29
CA ALA A 648 23.98 50.21 -27.76
C ALA A 648 25.31 50.20 -26.93
N ARG A 649 26.12 49.12 -27.07
CA ARG A 649 27.58 48.98 -26.76
C ARG A 649 27.98 48.90 -25.25
N ARG A 650 29.09 48.25 -24.83
CA ARG A 650 30.33 47.74 -25.48
C ARG A 650 30.92 46.53 -24.70
N SER A 651 31.87 45.79 -25.29
CA SER A 651 32.86 44.86 -24.66
C SER A 651 34.29 45.33 -25.09
N PRO A 652 35.47 44.72 -24.76
CA PRO A 652 35.81 43.30 -24.49
C PRO A 652 36.90 43.05 -23.39
N GLU A 653 37.66 41.94 -23.48
CA GLU A 653 38.95 41.58 -22.81
C GLU A 653 38.91 41.24 -21.29
N SER A 654 39.74 40.33 -20.71
CA SER A 654 40.69 39.31 -21.26
C SER A 654 41.07 38.22 -20.22
N GLU A 655 41.91 37.26 -20.65
CA GLU A 655 42.71 36.22 -19.95
C GLU A 655 43.47 36.68 -18.67
N SER A 656 43.99 35.85 -17.73
CA SER A 656 43.91 34.39 -17.44
C SER A 656 44.60 34.00 -16.09
N ARG A 657 44.54 32.70 -15.70
CA ARG A 657 45.63 31.87 -15.10
C ARG A 657 45.98 31.89 -13.57
N VAL A 658 45.56 30.80 -12.87
CA VAL A 658 46.35 29.94 -11.92
C VAL A 658 46.57 30.30 -10.42
N GLN A 659 46.33 29.28 -9.56
CA GLN A 659 46.87 28.90 -8.22
C GLN A 659 47.34 29.98 -7.20
N GLN A 660 46.94 29.84 -5.92
CA GLN A 660 47.70 29.09 -4.88
C GLN A 660 46.91 28.94 -3.55
N SER A 661 47.43 28.14 -2.63
CA SER A 661 46.82 27.70 -1.35
C SER A 661 47.06 28.67 -0.17
N PRO A 662 46.30 28.59 0.94
CA PRO A 662 46.54 29.40 2.14
C PRO A 662 47.69 28.87 3.03
N PRO A 663 48.31 29.72 3.86
CA PRO A 663 49.35 29.34 4.83
C PRO A 663 48.78 28.95 6.21
N ALA A 664 49.60 28.28 7.04
CA ALA A 664 49.31 27.97 8.44
C ALA A 664 50.56 28.12 9.33
N VAL A 665 50.35 28.56 10.58
CA VAL A 665 51.28 28.57 11.74
C VAL A 665 50.35 28.45 12.97
N VAL A 666 50.36 27.48 13.91
CA VAL A 666 51.40 26.63 14.57
C VAL A 666 51.88 27.23 15.91
N GLU A 667 52.27 26.34 16.84
CA GLU A 667 52.65 26.55 18.26
C GLU A 667 51.48 26.73 19.26
N ASP A 668 51.54 26.27 20.53
CA ASP A 668 51.90 24.97 21.17
C ASP A 668 51.89 25.18 22.71
N PHE A 669 51.72 24.11 23.51
CA PHE A 669 52.34 23.80 24.84
C PHE A 669 51.51 22.86 25.75
N GLU A 670 52.17 22.27 26.75
CA GLU A 670 51.80 20.99 27.40
C GLU A 670 51.35 21.08 28.89
N MET A 671 50.71 19.98 29.34
CA MET A 671 50.69 19.32 30.68
C MET A 671 50.77 20.11 32.02
N GLU A 672 49.91 19.74 32.99
CA GLU A 672 50.27 18.97 34.21
C GLU A 672 49.03 18.53 35.04
N GLU A 673 49.15 17.49 35.88
CA GLU A 673 48.13 17.05 36.87
C GLU A 673 48.44 17.61 38.29
N PRO A 674 47.48 17.57 39.24
CA PRO A 674 47.69 16.68 40.40
C PRO A 674 46.43 16.13 41.12
N GLY A 675 46.63 15.12 41.97
CA GLY A 675 45.80 14.78 43.15
C GLY A 675 46.69 14.62 44.41
N PRO A 676 46.26 13.99 45.54
CA PRO A 676 44.94 13.41 45.87
C PRO A 676 44.41 13.77 47.31
N SER A 677 43.34 13.10 47.78
CA SER A 677 42.95 12.88 49.21
C SER A 677 42.33 14.08 49.99
N VAL A 678 41.46 13.94 51.03
CA VAL A 678 40.78 12.77 51.66
C VAL A 678 39.55 13.23 52.52
N GLU A 679 38.55 12.35 52.74
CA GLU A 679 37.42 12.38 53.72
C GLU A 679 36.48 13.63 53.73
N ASP A 680 35.19 13.56 54.11
CA ASP A 680 34.52 12.77 55.16
C ASP A 680 33.04 12.40 54.81
N GLU A 681 32.38 11.60 55.66
CA GLU A 681 31.14 10.85 55.36
C GLU A 681 29.80 11.61 55.57
N ASN A 682 28.77 11.22 54.80
CA ASN A 682 27.39 10.93 55.28
C ASN A 682 26.60 10.21 54.16
N ALA A 683 25.82 9.19 54.50
CA ALA A 683 25.15 8.31 53.53
C ALA A 683 23.63 8.29 53.70
N ASP A 684 22.91 8.43 52.59
CA ASP A 684 21.47 8.15 52.46
C ASP A 684 21.19 7.57 51.06
N VAL A 685 20.11 6.80 50.92
CA VAL A 685 19.95 5.83 49.82
C VAL A 685 19.37 6.44 48.53
N GLU A 686 20.18 6.55 47.48
CA GLU A 686 19.67 6.68 46.11
C GLU A 686 19.25 5.30 45.56
N MET A 687 17.94 5.08 45.38
CA MET A 687 17.44 4.04 44.49
C MET A 687 17.37 4.58 43.06
N THR A 688 18.27 4.13 42.20
CA THR A 688 18.19 4.32 40.76
C THR A 688 16.94 3.64 40.18
N THR A 689 15.99 4.41 39.66
CA THR A 689 14.84 3.88 38.93
C THR A 689 14.78 4.43 37.51
N ASP A 690 15.68 3.94 36.66
CA ASP A 690 15.48 4.02 35.21
C ASP A 690 14.21 3.25 34.83
N ALA A 691 13.29 3.93 34.16
CA ALA A 691 12.11 3.33 33.54
C ALA A 691 11.88 4.02 32.17
N PRO A 692 11.56 3.26 31.11
CA PRO A 692 12.28 3.49 29.86
C PRO A 692 11.65 4.53 28.94
N ALA A 693 12.48 5.15 28.12
CA ALA A 693 12.04 5.70 26.85
C ALA A 693 11.46 4.55 26.00
N THR A 694 10.16 4.58 25.71
CA THR A 694 9.61 3.78 24.62
C THR A 694 9.98 4.46 23.31
N ASP A 695 11.18 4.16 22.81
CA ASP A 695 11.61 4.62 21.50
C ASP A 695 10.61 4.20 20.44
N VAL A 696 10.17 5.16 19.63
CA VAL A 696 9.61 4.86 18.32
C VAL A 696 10.81 4.50 17.45
N VAL A 697 11.15 3.20 17.44
CA VAL A 697 12.29 2.64 16.70
C VAL A 697 12.14 3.00 15.23
N GLN A 698 12.83 4.06 14.80
CA GLN A 698 12.85 4.43 13.39
C GLN A 698 13.65 3.39 12.61
N PRO A 699 13.25 3.03 11.37
CA PRO A 699 14.00 2.14 10.49
C PRO A 699 15.48 2.53 10.45
N GLN A 700 16.32 1.72 11.09
CA GLN A 700 17.77 1.87 11.01
C GLN A 700 18.26 1.09 9.79
N PRO A 701 18.99 1.72 8.86
CA PRO A 701 19.64 0.99 7.79
C PRO A 701 20.58 -0.08 8.37
N ILE A 702 20.63 -1.26 7.72
CA ILE A 702 21.53 -2.36 8.10
C ILE A 702 22.96 -1.83 8.24
N THR A 703 23.45 -1.81 9.48
CA THR A 703 24.82 -1.36 9.81
C THR A 703 25.78 -2.53 9.64
N PRO A 704 26.76 -2.44 8.71
CA PRO A 704 27.74 -3.51 8.54
C PRO A 704 28.58 -3.68 9.81
N ASP A 705 28.95 -4.92 10.12
CA ASP A 705 29.87 -5.22 11.20
C ASP A 705 31.31 -4.94 10.72
N ASN A 706 32.05 -4.12 11.48
CA ASN A 706 33.38 -3.64 11.11
C ASN A 706 34.51 -4.48 11.73
N ASP A 707 34.22 -5.35 12.71
CA ASP A 707 35.23 -6.24 13.30
C ASP A 707 35.50 -7.42 12.35
N MET A 708 36.52 -7.24 11.49
CA MET A 708 36.92 -8.26 10.53
C MET A 708 37.30 -9.60 11.21
N VAL A 709 37.83 -9.62 12.44
CA VAL A 709 38.18 -10.88 13.12
C VAL A 709 36.91 -11.63 13.54
N ARG A 710 35.91 -10.93 14.07
CA ARG A 710 34.59 -11.49 14.38
C ARG A 710 33.88 -11.98 13.12
N CYS A 711 33.81 -11.16 12.08
CA CYS A 711 33.20 -11.54 10.80
C CYS A 711 33.90 -12.74 10.15
N LEU A 712 35.23 -12.82 10.19
CA LEU A 712 35.96 -13.99 9.70
C LEU A 712 35.62 -15.27 10.48
N ARG A 713 35.49 -15.17 11.81
CA ARG A 713 35.05 -16.29 12.66
C ARG A 713 33.64 -16.73 12.30
N GLN A 714 32.69 -15.80 12.19
CA GLN A 714 31.26 -16.10 11.96
C GLN A 714 30.99 -16.55 10.51
N SER A 715 31.45 -15.80 9.50
CA SER A 715 31.26 -16.11 8.07
C SER A 715 32.07 -17.31 7.59
N TYR A 716 33.33 -17.46 7.99
CA TYR A 716 34.24 -18.46 7.42
C TYR A 716 34.73 -19.54 8.41
N GLY A 717 34.51 -19.37 9.71
CA GLY A 717 34.99 -20.32 10.72
C GLY A 717 36.46 -20.16 11.07
N TYR A 718 37.01 -18.96 10.85
CA TYR A 718 38.39 -18.63 11.20
C TYR A 718 38.63 -18.81 12.70
N LEU A 719 39.73 -19.48 13.03
CA LEU A 719 40.22 -19.62 14.40
C LEU A 719 41.40 -18.65 14.62
N PRO A 720 41.27 -17.63 15.49
CA PRO A 720 42.39 -16.77 15.87
C PRO A 720 43.50 -17.58 16.56
N GLY A 721 44.76 -17.23 16.30
CA GLY A 721 45.93 -17.91 16.84
C GLY A 721 47.14 -16.99 16.91
N THR A 722 48.07 -17.31 17.81
CA THR A 722 49.21 -16.46 18.21
C THR A 722 50.49 -16.73 17.41
N THR A 723 50.40 -17.47 16.29
CA THR A 723 51.57 -18.03 15.60
C THR A 723 52.25 -17.00 14.70
N THR A 724 53.40 -16.46 15.13
CA THR A 724 54.11 -15.33 14.51
C THR A 724 54.84 -15.64 13.19
N THR A 725 54.45 -16.68 12.44
CA THR A 725 55.13 -17.09 11.19
C THR A 725 54.83 -16.09 10.06
N PRO A 726 55.83 -15.35 9.52
CA PRO A 726 55.57 -14.31 8.52
C PRO A 726 55.05 -14.88 7.19
N CYS A 727 53.94 -14.32 6.69
CA CYS A 727 53.23 -14.81 5.52
C CYS A 727 53.24 -13.75 4.38
N ALA A 728 54.39 -13.64 3.70
CA ALA A 728 54.63 -12.64 2.65
C ALA A 728 53.89 -12.88 1.31
N ALA A 729 53.06 -13.93 1.20
CA ALA A 729 52.47 -14.38 -0.07
C ALA A 729 51.14 -13.71 -0.45
N ALA A 730 50.59 -12.83 0.41
CA ALA A 730 49.42 -12.02 0.13
C ALA A 730 49.68 -10.58 0.55
N ASP A 731 49.21 -9.63 -0.26
CA ASP A 731 49.10 -8.24 0.16
C ASP A 731 48.08 -8.09 1.32
N TRP A 732 48.11 -7.00 2.08
CA TRP A 732 47.12 -6.79 3.14
C TRP A 732 45.87 -6.07 2.64
N ASP A 733 46.04 -5.06 1.80
CA ASP A 733 44.97 -4.15 1.43
C ASP A 733 44.07 -4.81 0.36
N GLU A 734 44.67 -5.54 -0.59
CA GLU A 734 43.92 -6.47 -1.47
C GLU A 734 43.16 -7.55 -0.68
N LEU A 735 43.66 -7.95 0.50
CA LEU A 735 43.03 -8.98 1.33
C LEU A 735 41.84 -8.43 2.14
N VAL A 736 41.94 -7.20 2.64
CA VAL A 736 40.83 -6.46 3.28
C VAL A 736 39.68 -6.28 2.28
N GLU A 737 39.96 -5.82 1.05
CA GLU A 737 38.94 -5.79 -0.03
C GLU A 737 38.39 -7.19 -0.34
N THR A 738 39.24 -8.22 -0.35
CA THR A 738 38.84 -9.60 -0.69
C THR A 738 37.77 -10.15 0.27
N PHE A 739 37.86 -9.80 1.55
CA PHE A 739 36.86 -10.16 2.57
C PHE A 739 35.66 -9.18 2.64
N GLY A 740 35.62 -8.14 1.82
CA GLY A 740 34.51 -7.19 1.75
C GLY A 740 34.60 -6.01 2.71
N PHE A 741 35.80 -5.74 3.24
CA PHE A 741 36.08 -4.62 4.13
C PHE A 741 36.67 -3.44 3.35
N THR A 742 36.80 -2.29 4.02
CA THR A 742 37.39 -1.07 3.44
C THR A 742 38.25 -0.39 4.50
N GLU A 743 39.46 0.07 4.15
CA GLU A 743 40.40 0.71 5.08
C GLU A 743 39.74 1.77 5.98
N LEU A 744 38.92 2.65 5.39
CA LEU A 744 38.23 3.76 6.07
C LEU A 744 37.21 3.33 7.15
N LEU A 745 36.85 2.05 7.24
CA LEU A 745 35.83 1.53 8.17
C LEU A 745 36.34 0.36 9.02
N THR A 746 37.55 -0.16 8.77
CA THR A 746 38.08 -1.34 9.46
C THR A 746 38.98 -0.91 10.62
N PRO A 747 38.77 -1.39 11.87
CA PRO A 747 39.69 -1.13 12.97
C PRO A 747 41.10 -1.70 12.70
N GLU A 748 42.12 -1.15 13.34
CA GLU A 748 43.48 -1.66 13.21
C GLU A 748 43.60 -3.11 13.70
N VAL A 749 43.95 -4.03 12.81
CA VAL A 749 44.21 -5.44 13.13
C VAL A 749 45.69 -5.60 13.46
N ALA A 750 46.00 -6.15 14.63
CA ALA A 750 47.36 -6.40 15.09
C ALA A 750 48.18 -7.26 14.10
N LEU A 751 49.46 -6.93 13.92
CA LEU A 751 50.30 -7.46 12.82
C LEU A 751 50.44 -8.99 12.82
N ASP A 752 50.42 -9.63 13.99
CA ASP A 752 50.42 -11.08 14.17
C ASP A 752 49.11 -11.71 13.68
N ALA A 753 47.96 -11.13 14.06
CA ALA A 753 46.65 -11.51 13.53
C ALA A 753 46.58 -11.31 12.01
N GLN A 754 47.19 -10.24 11.45
CA GLN A 754 47.29 -10.07 9.99
C GLN A 754 48.03 -11.25 9.32
N GLN A 755 49.17 -11.71 9.89
CA GLN A 755 49.88 -12.87 9.34
C GLN A 755 49.03 -14.15 9.42
N HIS A 756 48.30 -14.35 10.53
CA HIS A 756 47.45 -15.53 10.73
C HIS A 756 46.22 -15.52 9.78
N ILE A 757 45.64 -14.35 9.49
CA ILE A 757 44.57 -14.17 8.50
C ILE A 757 45.09 -14.43 7.08
N LYS A 758 46.32 -14.00 6.74
CA LYS A 758 46.96 -14.33 5.46
C LYS A 758 47.17 -15.85 5.28
N GLN A 759 47.58 -16.56 6.33
CA GLN A 759 47.68 -18.02 6.32
C GLN A 759 46.32 -18.70 6.12
N PHE A 760 45.28 -18.23 6.84
CA PHE A 760 43.90 -18.72 6.69
C PHE A 760 43.37 -18.55 5.26
N TYR A 761 43.54 -17.36 4.68
CA TYR A 761 43.13 -17.07 3.31
C TYR A 761 43.75 -18.04 2.29
N LEU A 762 45.06 -18.28 2.40
CA LEU A 762 45.78 -19.22 1.52
C LEU A 762 45.20 -20.64 1.63
N ALA A 763 45.01 -21.14 2.85
CA ALA A 763 44.39 -22.44 3.08
C ALA A 763 42.95 -22.52 2.52
N CYS A 764 42.16 -21.44 2.63
CA CYS A 764 40.82 -21.38 2.04
C CYS A 764 40.86 -21.56 0.51
N ILE A 765 41.77 -20.88 -0.20
CA ILE A 765 41.87 -20.90 -1.67
C ILE A 765 42.69 -22.06 -2.25
N GLU A 766 43.31 -22.90 -1.42
CA GLU A 766 43.86 -24.19 -1.85
C GLU A 766 42.77 -25.11 -2.42
N PRO A 767 43.14 -26.13 -3.22
CA PRO A 767 42.20 -27.10 -3.77
C PRO A 767 41.27 -27.68 -2.68
N THR A 768 39.98 -27.79 -2.96
CA THR A 768 38.97 -28.23 -1.98
C THR A 768 39.10 -29.70 -1.55
N SER A 769 39.97 -30.46 -2.22
CA SER A 769 40.44 -31.79 -1.80
C SER A 769 41.46 -31.76 -0.65
N THR A 770 42.09 -30.60 -0.40
CA THR A 770 43.01 -30.40 0.72
C THR A 770 42.21 -30.01 1.96
N GLU A 771 42.41 -30.73 3.06
CA GLU A 771 41.75 -30.44 4.32
C GLU A 771 42.29 -29.12 4.92
N MET A 772 41.40 -28.29 5.49
CA MET A 772 41.82 -27.07 6.19
C MET A 772 42.66 -27.44 7.42
N PRO A 773 43.80 -26.77 7.71
CA PRO A 773 44.56 -27.02 8.92
C PRO A 773 43.72 -26.81 10.19
N ALA A 774 43.78 -27.77 11.12
CA ALA A 774 42.96 -27.81 12.34
C ALA A 774 43.10 -26.57 13.26
N ALA A 775 44.21 -25.86 13.17
CA ALA A 775 44.46 -24.62 13.92
C ALA A 775 43.86 -23.36 13.26
N LEU A 776 43.33 -23.46 12.03
CA LEU A 776 42.86 -22.32 11.23
C LEU A 776 41.35 -22.31 10.99
N SER A 777 40.66 -23.47 11.05
CA SER A 777 39.24 -23.58 10.70
C SER A 777 38.44 -24.55 11.57
N ASP A 778 37.24 -24.11 11.97
CA ASP A 778 36.23 -24.89 12.71
C ASP A 778 35.54 -26.03 11.91
N LEU A 779 35.86 -26.17 10.62
CA LEU A 779 35.34 -27.24 9.75
C LEU A 779 36.23 -28.49 9.69
N ASN A 780 37.43 -28.44 10.29
CA ASN A 780 38.31 -29.60 10.39
C ASN A 780 37.77 -30.59 11.45
N THR A 781 37.27 -31.74 11.00
CA THR A 781 36.62 -32.73 11.88
C THR A 781 37.59 -33.46 12.82
N HIS A 782 38.89 -33.37 12.58
CA HIS A 782 39.94 -33.87 13.47
C HIS A 782 40.24 -32.91 14.62
N SER A 783 39.93 -31.61 14.49
CA SER A 783 40.12 -30.60 15.53
C SER A 783 39.20 -30.77 16.74
N LEU A 784 39.68 -30.41 17.93
CA LEU A 784 38.86 -30.29 19.14
C LEU A 784 37.87 -29.12 19.07
N THR A 785 38.13 -28.11 18.24
CA THR A 785 37.26 -26.95 18.00
C THR A 785 36.29 -27.15 16.82
N SER A 786 36.15 -28.37 16.29
CA SER A 786 35.21 -28.67 15.19
C SER A 786 33.77 -28.35 15.57
N LEU A 787 33.01 -27.67 14.70
CA LEU A 787 31.57 -27.44 14.90
C LEU A 787 30.80 -28.73 15.17
N SER A 788 31.18 -29.84 14.52
CA SER A 788 30.55 -31.16 14.71
C SER A 788 30.95 -31.89 16.01
N ARG A 789 31.80 -31.28 16.83
CA ARG A 789 32.07 -31.72 18.22
C ARG A 789 31.50 -30.77 19.26
N LEU A 790 31.34 -29.49 18.91
CA LEU A 790 30.82 -28.44 19.80
C LEU A 790 29.29 -28.33 19.76
N LEU A 791 28.64 -28.80 18.70
CA LEU A 791 27.18 -28.80 18.53
C LEU A 791 26.65 -30.15 18.09
N ASP A 792 25.46 -30.50 18.60
CA ASP A 792 24.63 -31.57 18.08
C ASP A 792 23.92 -31.09 16.79
N LEU A 793 24.60 -31.29 15.65
CA LEU A 793 24.09 -30.91 14.34
C LEU A 793 22.87 -31.75 13.89
N SER A 794 22.51 -32.83 14.59
CA SER A 794 21.33 -33.64 14.27
C SER A 794 20.01 -32.91 14.57
N GLN A 795 20.06 -31.85 15.39
CA GLN A 795 18.93 -30.96 15.71
C GLN A 795 18.53 -30.03 14.56
N ILE A 796 19.35 -29.94 13.49
CA ILE A 796 19.07 -29.09 12.33
C ILE A 796 18.20 -29.86 11.34
N HIS A 797 16.92 -29.50 11.24
CA HIS A 797 16.02 -30.19 10.32
C HIS A 797 16.27 -29.71 8.87
N ARG A 798 16.49 -30.65 7.95
CA ARG A 798 16.78 -30.38 6.54
C ARG A 798 15.75 -31.08 5.61
N PRO A 799 14.56 -30.49 5.42
CA PRO A 799 13.49 -31.08 4.59
C PRO A 799 13.77 -31.03 3.08
N HIS A 800 14.75 -30.23 2.64
CA HIS A 800 15.14 -30.06 1.24
C HIS A 800 16.65 -29.80 1.14
N GLU A 801 17.27 -30.03 -0.03
CA GLU A 801 18.72 -29.85 -0.22
C GLU A 801 19.21 -28.47 0.24
N ASN A 802 18.41 -27.43 -0.05
CA ASN A 802 18.69 -26.01 0.18
C ASN A 802 17.72 -25.38 1.21
N LEU A 803 17.38 -26.09 2.29
CA LEU A 803 16.68 -25.50 3.43
C LEU A 803 17.09 -26.15 4.74
N PHE A 804 17.51 -25.32 5.68
CA PHE A 804 17.88 -25.71 7.04
C PHE A 804 16.95 -24.99 8.03
N VAL A 805 16.37 -25.74 8.97
CA VAL A 805 15.38 -25.24 9.92
C VAL A 805 15.89 -25.45 11.34
N PHE A 806 15.94 -24.37 12.10
CA PHE A 806 16.33 -24.32 13.50
C PHE A 806 15.09 -24.05 14.36
N SER A 807 14.71 -25.03 15.18
CA SER A 807 13.59 -24.94 16.13
C SER A 807 14.01 -24.70 17.58
N GLU A 808 15.29 -24.89 17.91
CA GLU A 808 15.81 -24.80 19.28
C GLU A 808 17.08 -23.93 19.37
N PRO A 809 17.26 -23.12 20.44
CA PRO A 809 16.36 -22.97 21.59
C PRO A 809 15.14 -22.09 21.24
N ARG A 810 13.93 -22.57 21.49
CA ARG A 810 12.67 -21.85 21.16
C ARG A 810 12.62 -20.42 21.69
N SER A 811 11.91 -19.58 20.94
CA SER A 811 11.38 -18.32 21.46
C SER A 811 10.34 -18.55 22.55
N GLU A 812 10.18 -17.58 23.46
CA GLU A 812 9.04 -17.53 24.39
C GLU A 812 7.90 -16.65 23.86
N GLU A 813 8.15 -15.83 22.84
CA GLU A 813 7.19 -14.86 22.27
C GLU A 813 6.63 -15.31 20.91
N HIS A 814 7.27 -16.28 20.24
CA HIS A 814 7.00 -16.63 18.84
C HIS A 814 6.92 -18.16 18.60
N GLU A 815 5.90 -18.59 17.86
CA GLU A 815 5.71 -20.01 17.47
C GLU A 815 6.48 -20.41 16.18
N TRP A 816 7.12 -19.46 15.50
CA TRP A 816 7.84 -19.70 14.24
C TRP A 816 9.29 -20.17 14.47
N MET A 817 9.85 -20.84 13.46
CA MET A 817 11.20 -21.42 13.44
C MET A 817 12.11 -20.65 12.47
N LEU A 818 13.41 -20.58 12.74
CA LEU A 818 14.37 -19.93 11.85
C LEU A 818 14.71 -20.86 10.67
N GLY A 819 14.37 -20.43 9.45
CA GLY A 819 14.77 -21.09 8.20
C GLY A 819 15.88 -20.34 7.47
N VAL A 820 16.85 -21.06 6.89
CA VAL A 820 17.91 -20.48 6.04
C VAL A 820 18.18 -21.36 4.81
N GLU A 821 18.43 -20.74 3.65
CA GLU A 821 18.45 -21.44 2.35
C GLU A 821 19.85 -21.92 1.89
N THR A 822 20.93 -21.63 2.62
CA THR A 822 22.31 -22.04 2.23
C THR A 822 23.13 -22.64 3.38
N ALA A 823 24.11 -23.48 3.04
CA ALA A 823 24.97 -24.16 4.01
C ALA A 823 25.91 -23.19 4.76
N GLU A 824 26.36 -22.12 4.09
CA GLU A 824 27.17 -21.05 4.65
C GLU A 824 26.41 -20.33 5.77
N ILE A 825 25.14 -19.96 5.52
CA ILE A 825 24.29 -19.31 6.52
C ILE A 825 23.92 -20.29 7.64
N ALA A 826 23.67 -21.57 7.35
CA ALA A 826 23.41 -22.57 8.39
C ALA A 826 24.61 -22.72 9.36
N LEU A 827 25.85 -22.69 8.85
CA LEU A 827 27.06 -22.70 9.69
C LEU A 827 27.28 -21.37 10.42
N TYR A 828 26.91 -20.24 9.83
CA TYR A 828 26.90 -18.93 10.49
C TYR A 828 25.98 -18.94 11.73
N VAL A 829 24.74 -19.44 11.60
CA VAL A 829 23.81 -19.61 12.73
C VAL A 829 24.36 -20.56 13.80
N CYS A 830 25.04 -21.64 13.40
CA CYS A 830 25.73 -22.53 14.34
C CYS A 830 26.81 -21.79 15.16
N ARG A 831 27.61 -20.93 14.51
CA ARG A 831 28.65 -20.13 15.18
C ARG A 831 28.06 -19.08 16.11
N LEU A 832 26.97 -18.41 15.72
CA LEU A 832 26.24 -17.50 16.60
C LEU A 832 25.68 -18.23 17.84
N ARG A 833 25.17 -19.46 17.71
CA ARG A 833 24.72 -20.28 18.86
C ARG A 833 25.84 -20.67 19.83
N LEU A 834 27.09 -20.78 19.35
CA LEU A 834 28.26 -21.02 20.21
C LEU A 834 28.77 -19.75 20.88
N GLU A 835 28.74 -18.61 20.18
CA GLU A 835 29.15 -17.31 20.73
C GLU A 835 28.13 -16.73 21.72
N HIS A 836 26.84 -17.00 21.49
CA HIS A 836 25.72 -16.51 22.28
C HIS A 836 24.83 -17.69 22.71
N SER A 837 25.34 -18.51 23.65
CA SER A 837 24.64 -19.70 24.16
C SER A 837 23.31 -19.40 24.89
N TRP A 838 23.03 -18.13 25.18
CA TRP A 838 21.74 -17.65 25.71
C TRP A 838 20.71 -17.34 24.60
N ALA A 839 21.14 -17.17 23.36
CA ALA A 839 20.30 -16.65 22.28
C ALA A 839 19.33 -17.72 21.76
N ARG A 840 18.05 -17.37 21.76
CA ARG A 840 16.93 -18.16 21.22
C ARG A 840 16.74 -17.87 19.73
N ILE A 841 15.86 -18.62 19.08
CA ILE A 841 15.50 -18.47 17.66
C ILE A 841 15.16 -17.01 17.28
N ASP A 842 14.42 -16.29 18.14
CA ASP A 842 14.08 -14.86 17.96
C ASP A 842 15.35 -13.97 17.87
N SER A 843 16.23 -14.11 18.87
CA SER A 843 17.43 -13.31 19.09
C SER A 843 18.48 -13.57 18.01
N LEU A 844 18.62 -14.83 17.60
CA LEU A 844 19.44 -15.21 16.46
C LEU A 844 18.90 -14.58 15.16
N THR A 845 17.58 -14.63 14.94
CA THR A 845 16.96 -14.02 13.74
C THR A 845 17.12 -12.51 13.73
N LYS A 846 17.00 -11.85 14.89
CA LYS A 846 17.30 -10.42 15.06
C LYS A 846 18.74 -10.09 14.64
N MET A 847 19.72 -10.84 15.13
CA MET A 847 21.13 -10.69 14.76
C MET A 847 21.43 -10.92 13.26
N LEU A 848 20.68 -11.82 12.60
CA LEU A 848 20.77 -12.02 11.15
C LEU A 848 20.22 -10.81 10.39
N LEU A 849 19.05 -10.31 10.78
CA LEU A 849 18.40 -9.15 10.16
C LEU A 849 19.22 -7.87 10.33
N GLU A 850 19.76 -7.62 11.53
CA GLU A 850 20.66 -6.49 11.83
C GLU A 850 21.91 -6.47 10.94
N ARG A 851 22.37 -7.64 10.47
CA ARG A 851 23.51 -7.82 9.55
C ARG A 851 23.12 -8.09 8.10
N GLY A 852 21.83 -8.07 7.77
CA GLY A 852 21.32 -8.35 6.43
C GLY A 852 21.58 -9.76 5.91
N VAL A 853 21.74 -10.75 6.79
CA VAL A 853 21.89 -12.17 6.42
C VAL A 853 20.51 -12.75 6.04
N PRO A 854 20.36 -13.41 4.87
CA PRO A 854 19.08 -13.97 4.44
C PRO A 854 18.53 -15.04 5.39
N CYS A 855 17.26 -14.92 5.78
CA CYS A 855 16.58 -15.84 6.69
C CYS A 855 15.08 -15.92 6.40
N ARG A 856 14.37 -16.77 7.16
CA ARG A 856 12.92 -17.01 7.09
C ARG A 856 12.35 -17.26 8.48
N THR A 857 11.11 -16.85 8.69
CA THR A 857 10.33 -17.11 9.91
C THR A 857 9.30 -18.20 9.59
N LEU A 858 9.70 -19.47 9.59
CA LEU A 858 8.87 -20.57 9.11
C LEU A 858 7.80 -20.97 10.13
N MET A 859 6.53 -21.03 9.72
CA MET A 859 5.45 -21.64 10.50
C MET A 859 5.08 -23.01 9.90
N GLY A 860 4.77 -23.99 10.74
CA GLY A 860 4.25 -25.29 10.30
C GLY A 860 2.75 -25.24 10.05
N ILE A 861 2.29 -25.66 8.87
CA ILE A 861 0.87 -25.74 8.51
C ILE A 861 0.53 -27.07 7.83
N GLU A 862 -0.70 -27.54 7.99
CA GLU A 862 -1.17 -28.80 7.40
C GLU A 862 -1.30 -28.69 5.86
N MET A 863 -0.92 -29.76 5.16
CA MET A 863 -0.88 -29.88 3.70
C MET A 863 -2.27 -29.96 3.07
N SER A 864 -2.96 -28.83 3.00
CA SER A 864 -4.22 -28.70 2.26
C SER A 864 -4.01 -28.69 0.74
N GLY A 865 -4.96 -29.24 -0.02
CA GLY A 865 -4.94 -29.24 -1.50
C GLY A 865 -5.09 -27.87 -2.19
N ARG A 866 -4.91 -26.76 -1.45
CA ARG A 866 -4.93 -25.37 -1.94
C ARG A 866 -3.60 -24.63 -1.75
N CYS A 867 -2.58 -25.27 -1.19
CA CYS A 867 -1.26 -24.67 -1.00
C CYS A 867 -0.57 -24.36 -2.34
N SER A 868 -0.20 -23.09 -2.58
CA SER A 868 0.51 -22.68 -3.79
C SER A 868 1.64 -21.70 -3.47
N THR A 869 2.86 -22.05 -3.90
CA THR A 869 4.01 -21.13 -3.84
C THR A 869 3.84 -20.07 -4.93
N VAL A 870 3.99 -18.80 -4.56
CA VAL A 870 3.70 -17.66 -5.46
C VAL A 870 4.58 -17.69 -6.71
N GLN A 871 3.93 -17.85 -7.87
CA GLN A 871 4.56 -17.82 -9.20
C GLN A 871 3.76 -16.93 -10.16
N GLU A 872 3.63 -15.64 -9.84
CA GLU A 872 3.23 -14.65 -10.84
C GLU A 872 4.35 -14.44 -11.87
N PRO A 873 4.08 -14.59 -13.19
CA PRO A 873 5.04 -14.19 -14.21
C PRO A 873 5.34 -12.68 -14.15
N TYR A 874 6.60 -12.30 -14.38
CA TYR A 874 6.96 -10.89 -14.52
C TYR A 874 6.17 -10.20 -15.66
N THR A 875 5.42 -9.15 -15.29
CA THR A 875 4.66 -8.28 -16.19
C THR A 875 5.26 -6.86 -16.13
N PRO A 876 5.85 -6.34 -17.22
CA PRO A 876 6.39 -4.98 -17.24
C PRO A 876 5.34 -3.91 -16.93
N ARG A 877 5.43 -3.28 -15.75
CA ARG A 877 4.57 -2.14 -15.36
C ARG A 877 5.24 -0.79 -15.60
N SER A 878 6.53 -0.66 -15.30
CA SER A 878 7.32 0.57 -15.54
C SER A 878 8.06 0.49 -16.89
N VAL A 879 7.71 1.35 -17.84
CA VAL A 879 8.15 1.24 -19.26
C VAL A 879 8.64 2.57 -19.82
N ARG A 880 9.78 2.57 -20.53
CA ARG A 880 10.36 3.78 -21.16
C ARG A 880 10.80 3.55 -22.61
N PRO A 881 10.83 4.58 -23.47
CA PRO A 881 11.53 4.53 -24.75
C PRO A 881 13.03 4.22 -24.58
N SER A 882 13.65 3.51 -25.52
CA SER A 882 15.07 3.10 -25.42
C SER A 882 16.08 4.24 -25.31
N ALA A 883 15.73 5.44 -25.81
CA ALA A 883 16.54 6.66 -25.75
C ALA A 883 16.33 7.49 -24.47
N TYR A 884 15.44 7.07 -23.57
CA TYR A 884 15.08 7.83 -22.37
C TYR A 884 16.27 8.07 -21.43
N LYS A 885 16.25 9.23 -20.76
CA LYS A 885 17.23 9.65 -19.75
C LYS A 885 16.50 9.79 -18.43
N PHE A 886 16.90 8.98 -17.45
CA PHE A 886 16.24 8.90 -16.16
C PHE A 886 16.65 10.09 -15.30
N GLY A 887 15.67 10.76 -14.68
CA GLY A 887 15.88 11.87 -13.76
C GLY A 887 15.92 11.45 -12.30
N VAL A 888 16.06 12.44 -11.41
CA VAL A 888 15.85 12.25 -9.96
C VAL A 888 14.39 11.89 -9.69
N ASP A 889 13.46 12.48 -10.44
CA ASP A 889 12.02 12.25 -10.38
C ASP A 889 11.66 10.76 -10.64
N ASP A 890 12.36 10.08 -11.56
CA ASP A 890 12.23 8.63 -11.77
C ASP A 890 12.70 7.82 -10.55
N PHE A 891 13.73 8.29 -9.84
CA PHE A 891 14.29 7.62 -8.66
C PHE A 891 13.42 7.82 -7.41
N GLU A 892 12.94 9.02 -7.11
CA GLU A 892 12.04 9.22 -5.97
C GLU A 892 10.67 8.58 -6.20
N ALA A 893 10.18 8.51 -7.46
CA ALA A 893 9.01 7.71 -7.81
C ALA A 893 9.23 6.20 -7.58
N TYR A 894 10.43 5.70 -7.88
CA TYR A 894 10.86 4.34 -7.55
C TYR A 894 10.89 4.11 -6.03
N ARG A 895 11.40 5.05 -5.23
CA ARG A 895 11.44 4.94 -3.76
C ARG A 895 10.02 4.94 -3.16
N LEU A 896 9.11 5.77 -3.65
CA LEU A 896 7.69 5.74 -3.25
C LEU A 896 7.01 4.40 -3.62
N GLN A 897 7.35 3.81 -4.78
CA GLN A 897 6.87 2.48 -5.17
C GLN A 897 7.44 1.37 -4.25
N CYS A 898 8.69 1.49 -3.79
CA CYS A 898 9.27 0.59 -2.79
C CYS A 898 8.55 0.71 -1.45
N GLU A 899 8.41 1.93 -0.93
CA GLU A 899 7.74 2.19 0.34
C GLU A 899 6.32 1.60 0.37
N ASN A 900 5.54 1.81 -0.71
CA ASN A 900 4.18 1.30 -0.82
C ASN A 900 4.11 -0.25 -0.87
N ILE A 901 5.10 -0.93 -1.45
CA ILE A 901 5.17 -2.41 -1.41
C ILE A 901 5.59 -2.90 -0.03
N ILE A 902 6.61 -2.26 0.55
CA ILE A 902 7.33 -2.77 1.72
C ILE A 902 6.58 -2.47 3.02
N LYS A 903 5.95 -1.28 3.16
CA LYS A 903 5.19 -0.89 4.37
C LYS A 903 3.70 -1.23 4.33
N HIS A 904 3.09 -1.37 3.16
CA HIS A 904 1.62 -1.41 3.03
C HIS A 904 1.06 -2.69 2.40
N GLN A 905 1.91 -3.68 2.09
CA GLN A 905 1.48 -5.04 1.78
C GLN A 905 1.87 -6.00 2.91
N GLN A 906 1.00 -6.96 3.24
CA GLN A 906 1.14 -7.80 4.44
C GLN A 906 2.39 -8.70 4.40
N HIS A 907 2.79 -9.14 3.21
CA HIS A 907 4.03 -9.90 2.97
C HIS A 907 5.28 -9.01 2.77
N GLY A 908 5.17 -7.68 2.92
CA GLY A 908 6.24 -6.71 2.60
C GLY A 908 7.56 -6.94 3.35
N ARG A 909 7.47 -7.44 4.60
CA ARG A 909 8.62 -7.88 5.43
C ARG A 909 9.48 -8.98 4.78
N ALA A 910 8.95 -9.73 3.81
CA ALA A 910 9.73 -10.69 3.03
C ALA A 910 10.80 -10.01 2.14
N ALA A 911 10.77 -8.68 1.99
CA ALA A 911 11.89 -7.91 1.45
C ALA A 911 13.07 -7.86 2.43
N LEU A 912 12.80 -7.65 3.72
CA LEU A 912 13.79 -7.54 4.80
C LEU A 912 14.46 -8.90 5.07
N LEU A 913 13.65 -9.94 5.32
CA LEU A 913 14.10 -11.33 5.49
C LEU A 913 15.01 -11.83 4.36
N ARG A 914 14.83 -11.29 3.15
CA ARG A 914 15.60 -11.68 1.96
C ARG A 914 17.09 -11.36 2.02
N GLY A 915 17.49 -10.49 2.96
CA GLY A 915 18.88 -10.08 3.18
C GLY A 915 19.55 -9.43 1.97
N GLY A 916 20.86 -9.22 2.10
CA GLY A 916 21.70 -8.56 1.11
C GLY A 916 21.11 -7.22 0.63
N LEU A 917 21.20 -6.96 -0.66
CA LEU A 917 20.73 -5.70 -1.24
C LEU A 917 19.20 -5.48 -1.13
N VAL A 918 18.38 -6.54 -1.18
CA VAL A 918 16.92 -6.40 -1.05
C VAL A 918 16.54 -6.08 0.40
N GLY A 919 17.18 -6.75 1.36
CA GLY A 919 17.04 -6.44 2.79
C GLY A 919 17.55 -5.04 3.12
N ARG A 920 18.67 -4.61 2.53
CA ARG A 920 19.21 -3.25 2.72
C ARG A 920 18.28 -2.16 2.18
N ILE A 921 17.62 -2.38 1.05
CA ILE A 921 16.58 -1.46 0.55
C ILE A 921 15.36 -1.48 1.48
N ALA A 922 14.96 -2.66 2.01
CA ALA A 922 13.85 -2.76 2.95
C ALA A 922 14.10 -2.07 4.30
N SER A 923 15.35 -2.06 4.79
CA SER A 923 15.73 -1.37 6.03
C SER A 923 15.66 0.17 5.97
N GLU A 924 15.40 0.78 4.80
CA GLU A 924 15.02 2.21 4.74
C GLU A 924 13.55 2.44 5.15
N TYR A 925 12.75 1.37 5.25
CA TYR A 925 11.29 1.42 5.41
C TYR A 925 10.77 0.60 6.59
N LEU A 926 11.44 -0.49 6.98
CA LEU A 926 11.06 -1.36 8.10
C LEU A 926 12.14 -1.39 9.18
N SER A 927 11.71 -1.57 10.43
CA SER A 927 12.55 -1.96 11.55
C SER A 927 12.94 -3.46 11.45
N VAL A 928 13.87 -3.90 12.29
CA VAL A 928 14.18 -5.34 12.41
C VAL A 928 13.00 -6.12 13.01
N ASP A 929 12.25 -5.50 13.91
CA ASP A 929 11.16 -6.14 14.64
C ASP A 929 9.95 -6.43 13.72
N ASP A 930 9.74 -5.63 12.66
CA ASP A 930 8.79 -5.93 11.57
C ASP A 930 9.11 -7.25 10.84
N GLY A 931 10.38 -7.67 10.84
CA GLY A 931 10.81 -8.97 10.31
C GLY A 931 10.43 -10.13 11.23
N LEU A 932 10.52 -9.92 12.55
CA LEU A 932 10.29 -10.92 13.60
C LEU A 932 8.81 -11.26 13.83
N ALA A 933 7.88 -10.47 13.28
CA ALA A 933 6.43 -10.67 13.42
C ALA A 933 5.90 -12.06 12.94
N GLY A 934 6.68 -12.83 12.18
CA GLY A 934 6.29 -14.13 11.66
C GLY A 934 5.33 -14.07 10.45
N PRO A 935 4.95 -15.24 9.88
CA PRO A 935 4.16 -15.32 8.64
C PRO A 935 2.87 -14.50 8.68
N SER A 936 2.64 -13.70 7.64
CA SER A 936 1.52 -12.77 7.62
C SER A 936 0.15 -13.48 7.59
N LYS A 937 -0.89 -12.72 7.97
CA LYS A 937 -2.28 -13.15 7.85
C LYS A 937 -2.63 -13.53 6.37
N GLU A 938 -1.89 -13.06 5.35
CA GLU A 938 -2.06 -13.44 3.94
C GLU A 938 -1.65 -14.89 3.64
N ILE A 939 -0.43 -15.33 4.01
CA ILE A 939 0.01 -16.72 3.82
C ILE A 939 -0.77 -17.69 4.74
N ILE A 940 -1.02 -17.30 5.99
CA ILE A 940 -1.76 -18.14 6.95
C ILE A 940 -3.19 -18.39 6.47
N GLN A 941 -3.93 -17.37 6.03
CA GLN A 941 -5.34 -17.50 5.66
C GLN A 941 -5.55 -17.93 4.19
N ASN A 942 -4.79 -17.35 3.25
CA ASN A 942 -5.02 -17.56 1.81
C ASN A 942 -4.14 -18.65 1.19
N ARG A 943 -3.16 -19.20 1.94
CA ARG A 943 -2.21 -20.24 1.50
C ARG A 943 -1.39 -19.87 0.25
N GLN A 944 -1.08 -18.57 0.12
CA GLN A 944 -0.23 -17.99 -0.92
C GLN A 944 1.02 -17.40 -0.27
N GLY A 945 2.21 -17.87 -0.65
CA GLY A 945 3.49 -17.35 -0.17
C GLY A 945 4.65 -18.24 -0.58
N PHE A 946 5.59 -18.49 0.33
CA PHE A 946 6.56 -19.59 0.26
C PHE A 946 5.96 -20.80 0.97
N ILE A 947 5.91 -21.97 0.30
CA ILE A 947 5.46 -23.23 0.91
C ILE A 947 6.39 -24.37 0.47
N VAL A 948 6.81 -25.20 1.42
CA VAL A 948 7.67 -26.37 1.19
C VAL A 948 7.31 -27.53 2.13
N PRO A 949 7.22 -28.79 1.67
CA PRO A 949 6.90 -29.94 2.54
C PRO A 949 7.90 -30.09 3.69
N ALA A 950 7.43 -30.52 4.86
CA ALA A 950 8.24 -30.73 6.06
C ALA A 950 8.89 -32.14 6.12
N GLY A 951 9.07 -32.80 4.96
CA GLY A 951 9.60 -34.17 4.85
C GLY A 951 8.53 -35.27 4.91
N ASP A 952 7.51 -35.10 5.76
CA ASP A 952 6.31 -35.94 5.73
C ASP A 952 5.32 -35.52 4.61
N THR A 953 4.19 -36.22 4.50
CA THR A 953 3.13 -35.92 3.51
C THR A 953 2.01 -35.05 4.07
N THR A 954 2.13 -34.57 5.31
CA THR A 954 1.03 -34.02 6.12
C THR A 954 1.25 -32.58 6.54
N TRP A 955 2.51 -32.14 6.65
CA TRP A 955 2.88 -30.79 7.05
C TRP A 955 3.79 -30.12 6.02
N CYS A 956 3.72 -28.80 5.98
CA CYS A 956 4.63 -27.95 5.22
C CYS A 956 5.02 -26.74 6.04
N TYR A 957 6.23 -26.25 5.79
CA TYR A 957 6.66 -24.95 6.29
C TYR A 957 6.18 -23.86 5.34
N CYS A 958 5.61 -22.80 5.89
CA CYS A 958 5.20 -21.62 5.15
C CYS A 958 5.80 -20.33 5.70
N ASP A 959 6.02 -19.37 4.81
CA ASP A 959 6.47 -18.00 5.11
C ASP A 959 6.02 -17.03 4.00
N ASP A 960 6.22 -15.73 4.20
CA ASP A 960 5.91 -14.72 3.19
C ASP A 960 6.88 -14.78 1.98
N GLN A 961 6.40 -14.35 0.81
CA GLN A 961 7.16 -14.41 -0.45
C GLN A 961 6.73 -13.32 -1.43
N LEU A 962 7.69 -12.51 -1.88
CA LEU A 962 7.51 -11.51 -2.93
C LEU A 962 7.40 -12.17 -4.32
N THR A 963 6.54 -11.61 -5.19
CA THR A 963 6.47 -11.93 -6.62
C THR A 963 7.71 -11.45 -7.39
N GLU A 964 7.90 -11.94 -8.63
CA GLU A 964 8.87 -11.33 -9.56
C GLU A 964 8.55 -9.85 -9.86
N ASN A 965 7.27 -9.48 -9.82
CA ASN A 965 6.80 -8.11 -10.05
C ASN A 965 7.26 -7.17 -8.92
N GLU A 966 7.03 -7.54 -7.67
CA GLU A 966 7.45 -6.77 -6.49
C GLU A 966 8.97 -6.70 -6.36
N LEU A 967 9.69 -7.81 -6.56
CA LEU A 967 11.16 -7.81 -6.59
C LEU A 967 11.74 -6.92 -7.70
N SER A 968 11.09 -6.87 -8.87
CA SER A 968 11.48 -5.99 -9.97
C SER A 968 11.28 -4.52 -9.62
N ILE A 969 10.18 -4.17 -8.93
CA ILE A 969 9.90 -2.82 -8.46
C ILE A 969 10.90 -2.41 -7.37
N ILE A 970 11.19 -3.27 -6.38
CA ILE A 970 12.15 -3.01 -5.30
C ILE A 970 13.58 -2.79 -5.83
N CYS A 971 13.96 -3.41 -6.95
CA CYS A 971 15.24 -3.17 -7.62
C CYS A 971 15.23 -1.97 -8.59
N GLY A 972 14.09 -1.30 -8.76
CA GLY A 972 13.92 -0.15 -9.64
C GLY A 972 14.03 -0.51 -11.13
N THR A 973 13.32 -1.57 -11.53
CA THR A 973 13.43 -2.16 -12.87
C THR A 973 12.48 -1.50 -13.88
N TYR A 974 13.02 -1.13 -15.04
CA TYR A 974 12.28 -0.59 -16.17
C TYR A 974 12.50 -1.45 -17.41
N THR A 975 11.44 -1.70 -18.16
CA THR A 975 11.52 -2.32 -19.48
C THR A 975 11.63 -1.22 -20.53
N LEU A 976 12.78 -1.14 -21.22
CA LEU A 976 12.97 -0.18 -22.30
C LEU A 976 12.62 -0.83 -23.64
N TYR A 977 11.78 -0.19 -24.45
CA TYR A 977 11.41 -0.66 -25.77
C TYR A 977 12.03 0.21 -26.87
N THR A 978 12.46 -0.40 -27.98
CA THR A 978 12.97 0.33 -29.15
C THR A 978 11.85 0.54 -30.19
N ALA A 979 12.08 1.45 -31.14
CA ALA A 979 11.24 1.57 -32.34
C ALA A 979 11.44 0.41 -33.36
N THR A 980 12.26 -0.60 -33.01
CA THR A 980 12.52 -1.78 -33.84
C THR A 980 11.84 -3.01 -33.24
N LYS A 981 11.03 -3.68 -34.08
CA LYS A 981 10.05 -4.70 -33.66
C LYS A 981 10.61 -5.73 -32.68
N GLY A 982 10.02 -5.78 -31.48
CA GLY A 982 10.24 -6.83 -30.48
C GLY A 982 11.56 -6.75 -29.70
N GLN A 983 12.43 -5.75 -29.93
CA GLN A 983 13.62 -5.57 -29.12
C GLN A 983 13.30 -4.76 -27.85
N ILE A 984 13.18 -5.46 -26.72
CA ILE A 984 13.18 -4.89 -25.38
C ILE A 984 14.58 -4.96 -24.74
N THR A 985 14.84 -4.09 -23.77
CA THR A 985 16.07 -4.05 -22.97
C THR A 985 15.70 -3.71 -21.53
N VAL A 986 15.89 -4.64 -20.61
CA VAL A 986 15.64 -4.40 -19.19
C VAL A 986 16.84 -3.67 -18.57
N LYS A 987 16.55 -2.62 -17.80
CA LYS A 987 17.51 -1.91 -16.95
C LYS A 987 16.95 -1.79 -15.54
N SER A 988 17.81 -1.56 -14.55
CA SER A 988 17.36 -1.31 -13.17
C SER A 988 18.28 -0.35 -12.40
N TRP A 989 17.75 0.35 -11.39
CA TRP A 989 18.55 1.19 -10.48
C TRP A 989 19.58 0.37 -9.69
N PHE A 990 19.16 -0.82 -9.26
CA PHE A 990 19.92 -1.82 -8.50
C PHE A 990 19.88 -3.20 -9.18
N PRO A 991 20.91 -4.07 -9.02
CA PRO A 991 20.93 -5.40 -9.64
C PRO A 991 19.80 -6.32 -9.12
N PRO A 992 18.98 -6.92 -10.00
CA PRO A 992 17.91 -7.83 -9.57
C PRO A 992 18.43 -9.12 -8.89
N PRO A 993 17.59 -9.82 -8.11
CA PRO A 993 17.97 -11.04 -7.38
C PRO A 993 18.66 -12.10 -8.23
N ASN A 994 18.21 -12.31 -9.48
CA ASN A 994 18.81 -13.29 -10.40
C ASN A 994 20.19 -12.90 -10.97
N LEU A 995 20.76 -11.77 -10.51
CA LEU A 995 22.15 -11.35 -10.72
C LEU A 995 22.92 -11.22 -9.39
N TRP A 996 22.24 -10.85 -8.30
CA TRP A 996 22.85 -10.73 -6.97
C TRP A 996 23.09 -12.11 -6.32
N GLN A 997 22.11 -13.00 -6.39
CA GLN A 997 22.12 -14.35 -5.81
C GLN A 997 22.49 -15.39 -6.88
N VAL A 998 23.63 -15.21 -7.53
CA VAL A 998 24.22 -16.18 -8.47
C VAL A 998 25.43 -16.84 -7.81
N PRO A 999 25.79 -18.10 -8.14
CA PRO A 999 26.88 -18.81 -7.47
C PRO A 999 28.16 -17.96 -7.34
N PRO A 1000 28.92 -18.02 -6.23
CA PRO A 1000 30.01 -17.07 -5.97
C PRO A 1000 31.18 -17.08 -6.97
N SER A 1001 31.26 -18.10 -7.82
CA SER A 1001 32.13 -18.12 -9.00
C SER A 1001 31.77 -17.05 -10.06
N MET A 1002 30.59 -16.41 -9.93
CA MET A 1002 30.04 -15.40 -10.83
C MET A 1002 29.81 -14.03 -10.17
N ASN A 1003 29.46 -13.97 -8.89
CA ASN A 1003 29.37 -12.72 -8.09
C ASN A 1003 30.48 -12.69 -7.03
N GLY A 1004 31.37 -11.69 -7.11
CA GLY A 1004 32.47 -11.49 -6.16
C GLY A 1004 32.11 -10.65 -4.93
N SER A 1005 30.85 -10.24 -4.82
CA SER A 1005 30.32 -9.31 -3.78
C SER A 1005 29.23 -9.96 -2.92
N GLN A 1006 29.02 -11.27 -3.06
CA GLN A 1006 28.06 -12.05 -2.29
C GLN A 1006 28.74 -12.69 -1.06
N TRP A 1007 29.09 -11.84 -0.09
CA TRP A 1007 29.42 -12.28 1.26
C TRP A 1007 28.15 -12.76 2.00
N VAL A 1008 28.33 -13.44 3.14
CA VAL A 1008 27.21 -14.02 3.93
C VAL A 1008 26.34 -12.91 4.54
N GLU A 1009 27.00 -11.86 5.04
CA GLU A 1009 26.43 -10.68 5.66
C GLU A 1009 26.59 -9.42 4.78
N TRP A 1010 25.88 -8.35 5.13
CA TRP A 1010 26.02 -7.04 4.49
C TRP A 1010 27.30 -6.35 5.00
N THR A 1011 28.38 -6.48 4.24
CA THR A 1011 29.74 -6.03 4.60
C THR A 1011 29.96 -4.51 4.39
N PRO A 1012 31.03 -3.92 4.98
CA PRO A 1012 31.34 -2.50 4.82
C PRO A 1012 31.49 -2.05 3.36
N ALA A 1013 32.09 -2.87 2.49
CA ALA A 1013 32.21 -2.56 1.06
C ALA A 1013 30.86 -2.54 0.33
N ASN A 1014 29.92 -3.42 0.71
CA ASN A 1014 28.56 -3.43 0.17
C ASN A 1014 27.79 -2.15 0.56
N GLU A 1015 27.91 -1.69 1.81
CA GLU A 1015 27.29 -0.45 2.27
C GLU A 1015 27.93 0.80 1.65
N ALA A 1016 29.26 0.84 1.53
CA ALA A 1016 29.97 1.93 0.86
C ALA A 1016 29.54 2.07 -0.61
N TRP A 1017 29.53 0.95 -1.35
CA TRP A 1017 29.03 0.90 -2.73
C TRP A 1017 27.57 1.34 -2.84
N TYR A 1018 26.69 0.92 -1.93
CA TYR A 1018 25.28 1.31 -1.95
C TYR A 1018 25.10 2.82 -1.73
N ARG A 1019 25.82 3.41 -0.77
CA ARG A 1019 25.77 4.86 -0.47
C ARG A 1019 26.28 5.70 -1.63
N GLU A 1020 27.46 5.35 -2.16
CA GLU A 1020 28.02 5.97 -3.37
C GLU A 1020 26.99 5.92 -4.50
N ARG A 1021 26.47 4.71 -4.79
CA ARG A 1021 25.49 4.48 -5.85
C ARG A 1021 24.20 5.31 -5.71
N VAL A 1022 23.68 5.51 -4.49
CA VAL A 1022 22.50 6.34 -4.25
C VAL A 1022 22.81 7.83 -4.49
N GLU A 1023 23.96 8.31 -4.04
CA GLU A 1023 24.33 9.72 -4.22
C GLU A 1023 24.67 10.05 -5.68
N ASP A 1024 25.26 9.11 -6.40
CA ASP A 1024 25.47 9.14 -7.85
C ASP A 1024 24.14 9.34 -8.62
N ILE A 1025 23.04 8.74 -8.14
CA ILE A 1025 21.71 8.88 -8.76
C ILE A 1025 21.12 10.26 -8.45
N ARG A 1026 21.20 10.73 -7.20
CA ARG A 1026 20.74 12.06 -6.77
C ARG A 1026 21.47 13.19 -7.48
N THR A 1027 22.80 13.08 -7.60
CA THR A 1027 23.67 14.03 -8.32
C THR A 1027 23.59 13.91 -9.85
N ARG A 1028 22.76 12.98 -10.37
CA ARG A 1028 22.52 12.72 -11.82
C ARG A 1028 23.74 12.21 -12.59
N GLN A 1029 24.72 11.63 -11.89
CA GLN A 1029 25.90 10.99 -12.47
C GLN A 1029 25.58 9.55 -12.92
N ALA A 1030 24.68 8.86 -12.20
CA ALA A 1030 24.22 7.52 -12.54
C ALA A 1030 22.99 7.46 -13.46
N GLN A 1031 22.79 6.28 -14.04
CA GLN A 1031 21.59 5.85 -14.76
C GLN A 1031 21.26 4.37 -14.42
N PRO A 1032 20.03 3.89 -14.68
CA PRO A 1032 19.70 2.47 -14.58
C PRO A 1032 20.59 1.63 -15.53
N LEU A 1033 21.05 0.48 -15.05
CA LEU A 1033 22.03 -0.36 -15.76
C LEU A 1033 21.41 -1.65 -16.29
N THR A 1034 21.92 -2.13 -17.43
CA THR A 1034 21.48 -3.39 -18.04
C THR A 1034 22.05 -4.62 -17.33
N ARG A 1035 21.45 -5.80 -17.54
CA ARG A 1035 21.95 -7.11 -17.07
C ARG A 1035 23.44 -7.35 -17.37
N VAL A 1036 23.95 -6.84 -18.50
CA VAL A 1036 25.37 -7.01 -18.89
C VAL A 1036 26.28 -6.10 -18.05
N GLN A 1037 25.86 -4.85 -17.81
CA GLN A 1037 26.60 -3.91 -16.96
C GLN A 1037 26.63 -4.39 -15.50
N TRP A 1038 25.50 -4.86 -14.97
CA TRP A 1038 25.44 -5.45 -13.63
C TRP A 1038 26.36 -6.66 -13.48
N LYS A 1039 26.37 -7.58 -14.46
CA LYS A 1039 27.32 -8.71 -14.48
C LYS A 1039 28.80 -8.30 -14.59
N SER A 1040 29.09 -7.08 -15.03
CA SER A 1040 30.46 -6.55 -15.06
C SER A 1040 30.87 -5.96 -13.71
N ILE A 1041 29.96 -5.29 -13.01
CA ILE A 1041 30.18 -4.68 -11.69
C ILE A 1041 30.26 -5.77 -10.61
N LEU A 1042 29.20 -6.58 -10.47
CA LEU A 1042 29.10 -7.65 -9.46
C LEU A 1042 30.16 -8.73 -9.59
N ARG A 1043 30.93 -8.75 -10.69
CA ARG A 1043 31.99 -9.75 -10.85
C ARG A 1043 33.03 -9.65 -9.74
N GLY A 1044 33.33 -8.46 -9.23
CA GLY A 1044 34.33 -8.24 -8.18
C GLY A 1044 35.75 -8.70 -8.57
N THR A 1045 36.64 -8.79 -7.59
CA THR A 1045 38.03 -9.21 -7.80
C THR A 1045 38.15 -10.73 -8.05
N PRO A 1046 39.21 -11.21 -8.73
CA PRO A 1046 39.48 -12.65 -8.82
C PRO A 1046 39.73 -13.33 -7.45
N PRO A 1047 40.44 -12.72 -6.48
CA PRO A 1047 40.51 -13.19 -5.09
C PRO A 1047 39.14 -13.47 -4.44
N SER A 1048 38.21 -12.51 -4.40
CA SER A 1048 36.92 -12.68 -3.71
C SER A 1048 36.12 -13.85 -4.28
N ARG A 1049 36.04 -13.98 -5.61
CA ARG A 1049 35.36 -15.11 -6.25
C ARG A 1049 35.99 -16.47 -5.96
N LYS A 1050 37.32 -16.54 -5.81
CA LYS A 1050 37.99 -17.80 -5.40
C LYS A 1050 37.62 -18.15 -3.96
N LEU A 1051 37.78 -17.19 -3.04
CA LEU A 1051 37.48 -17.34 -1.63
C LEU A 1051 36.04 -17.79 -1.40
N LEU A 1052 35.07 -17.03 -1.93
CA LEU A 1052 33.65 -17.30 -1.72
C LEU A 1052 33.22 -18.64 -2.33
N ALA A 1053 33.74 -19.01 -3.51
CA ALA A 1053 33.45 -20.30 -4.12
C ALA A 1053 34.07 -21.48 -3.34
N ALA A 1054 35.28 -21.31 -2.79
CA ALA A 1054 35.91 -22.34 -1.97
C ALA A 1054 35.24 -22.47 -0.59
N ALA A 1055 34.86 -21.36 0.05
CA ALA A 1055 34.09 -21.34 1.29
C ALA A 1055 32.72 -22.03 1.10
N SER A 1056 31.99 -21.68 0.05
CA SER A 1056 30.71 -22.30 -0.34
C SER A 1056 30.84 -23.82 -0.51
N HIS A 1057 31.86 -24.28 -1.25
CA HIS A 1057 32.13 -25.71 -1.43
C HIS A 1057 32.51 -26.41 -0.11
N ARG A 1058 33.34 -25.80 0.73
CA ARG A 1058 33.77 -26.37 2.03
C ARG A 1058 32.58 -26.47 3.00
N ALA A 1059 31.74 -25.44 3.06
CA ALA A 1059 30.48 -25.43 3.83
C ALA A 1059 29.51 -26.53 3.35
N GLN A 1060 29.23 -26.60 2.04
CA GLN A 1060 28.31 -27.58 1.48
C GLN A 1060 28.79 -29.02 1.69
N ALA A 1061 30.10 -29.27 1.56
CA ALA A 1061 30.69 -30.58 1.81
C ALA A 1061 30.60 -30.98 3.29
N PHE A 1062 30.92 -30.08 4.21
CA PHE A 1062 30.80 -30.31 5.64
C PHE A 1062 29.34 -30.59 6.04
N VAL A 1063 28.40 -29.77 5.60
CA VAL A 1063 26.98 -29.91 5.92
C VAL A 1063 26.37 -31.18 5.32
N ASN A 1064 26.76 -31.58 4.10
CA ASN A 1064 26.32 -32.85 3.51
C ASN A 1064 26.86 -34.09 4.26
N GLY A 1065 27.97 -33.96 5.01
CA GLY A 1065 28.52 -35.04 5.84
C GLY A 1065 27.87 -35.18 7.23
N HIS A 1066 27.19 -34.15 7.72
CA HIS A 1066 26.67 -34.10 9.11
C HIS A 1066 25.17 -33.84 9.23
N VAL A 1067 24.53 -33.21 8.23
CA VAL A 1067 23.10 -32.84 8.24
C VAL A 1067 22.40 -33.48 7.02
N PRO A 1068 21.86 -34.70 7.14
CA PRO A 1068 21.23 -35.41 6.03
C PRO A 1068 19.90 -34.77 5.62
N VAL A 1069 19.56 -34.84 4.33
CA VAL A 1069 18.24 -34.41 3.83
C VAL A 1069 17.18 -35.47 4.19
N VAL A 1070 16.05 -35.03 4.75
CA VAL A 1070 14.92 -35.93 5.06
C VAL A 1070 14.24 -36.38 3.75
N PRO A 1071 14.09 -37.70 3.50
CA PRO A 1071 13.57 -38.20 2.22
C PRO A 1071 12.05 -37.99 2.11
N THR A 1072 11.64 -37.00 1.32
CA THR A 1072 10.21 -36.74 1.03
C THR A 1072 9.54 -37.94 0.37
N TYR A 1073 8.51 -38.51 1.01
CA TYR A 1073 7.71 -39.58 0.41
C TYR A 1073 6.85 -39.03 -0.74
N ARG A 1074 7.25 -39.33 -1.98
CA ARG A 1074 6.47 -38.95 -3.17
C ARG A 1074 5.13 -39.70 -3.21
N VAL A 1075 4.06 -39.01 -2.84
CA VAL A 1075 2.70 -39.40 -3.21
C VAL A 1075 2.63 -39.49 -4.74
N ARG A 1076 2.22 -40.64 -5.27
CA ARG A 1076 1.93 -40.76 -6.71
C ARG A 1076 0.67 -39.95 -7.00
N PRO A 1077 0.62 -39.10 -8.05
CA PRO A 1077 -0.62 -38.47 -8.46
C PRO A 1077 -1.61 -39.55 -8.89
N GLY A 1078 -2.66 -39.75 -8.11
CA GLY A 1078 -3.69 -40.75 -8.34
C GLY A 1078 -4.96 -40.09 -8.89
N LEU A 1079 -5.22 -40.36 -10.17
CA LEU A 1079 -6.49 -40.24 -10.92
C LEU A 1079 -7.54 -39.23 -10.38
#